data_AF-A0A7J6PTI7-F1
#
_entry.id   AF-A0A7J6PTI7-F1
#
_cell.length_a   1.000
_cell.length_b   1.000
_cell.length_c   1.000
_cell.angle_alpha   90.00
_cell.angle_beta   90.00
_cell.angle_gamma   90.00
#
_symmetry.space_group_name_H-M   'P 1'
#
loop_
_entity.id
_entity.type
_entity.pdbx_description
1 polymer ?
#
loop_
_entity_poly.entity_id
_entity_poly.type
_entity_poly.pdbx_seq_one_letter_code
_entity_poly.pdbx_strand_id
1 'polypeptide(L)'
;MSERRLWFSRSGASTREFGPSRQSILDYPPNDPLFSSQETLFKALQIEDTWQAMKSSGLPRKAVVLTVIDTGITPGHPELEGRLLKEREAETYTKRSNAWGTGHGMMMAGIIASNINNMVGLAGIADKVKIRSISMKPCGLGDVSITQSLLAFEKALEMKETSVVVYAYGNRFTPVTSLIFDYILKKVTKKGILVLVSSSNSDRVDSREEVIIPCSLANGIPGVLCVAATQAEEPLVLARKAARLASLGVPGTEVMSLTPERDGDEWLYGMFRGSSSATAAAGGIVALMKSLKAFKPEDVERMLLNATEGRVKTEDGDEMTYGVLRPHLAVEQAIAEELREQADEDMRHLQSEFRRQMGEKAVEIEALEEELKALREGRENLGVSPDGQQAVLEEMVRLQEQATEAERRSAELGKQVVALQNTVDAERQEAAEERSRFEESMRASEETNRQLNDELQRDREILSQLEEATDHRSNLAVDRMQEDIQEKDRTIKALEAALASSRDDLKLLEARVGNLMNLVKEEREGAERKAAEGNVGSVIVVAMVRKFKVEIRKVRRSSENTVTVLRSKIQKMEAAHAEAVESYEGQITALKAESSKIRARLNKVRASTEAKEGRFNHLVDQLEIHRAKAAEAREEFLEERRRNKELNRRLAAMEQEASRRMATAELGSKALEQRLRQLGERRASLASAESLAEEVEDLRLKYVIAARTLIVPRVLVVKDLLI
;
A
#
# COMPACT_ATOMS: atom_id res chain seq x y z
N MET A 1 22.49 5.86 22.74
CA MET A 1 22.26 5.58 24.18
C MET A 1 21.78 4.13 24.27
N SER A 2 22.29 3.37 25.24
CA SER A 2 22.26 1.89 25.27
C SER A 2 20.86 1.29 25.39
N GLU A 3 20.37 0.64 24.33
CA GLU A 3 19.18 -0.20 24.36
C GLU A 3 19.48 -1.52 25.08
N ARG A 4 18.73 -1.82 26.15
CA ARG A 4 18.78 -3.11 26.83
C ARG A 4 18.17 -4.16 25.90
N ARG A 5 19.00 -5.05 25.33
CA ARG A 5 18.55 -6.26 24.63
C ARG A 5 18.07 -7.26 25.67
N LEU A 6 16.77 -7.56 25.69
CA LEU A 6 16.18 -8.64 26.47
C LEU A 6 16.24 -9.91 25.62
N TRP A 7 17.07 -10.86 26.03
CA TRP A 7 17.16 -12.19 25.44
C TRP A 7 16.32 -13.17 26.26
N PHE A 8 15.55 -14.03 25.60
CA PHE A 8 14.79 -15.09 26.25
C PHE A 8 15.42 -16.45 25.89
N SER A 9 15.81 -17.23 26.89
CA SER A 9 16.24 -18.63 26.74
C SER A 9 15.26 -19.58 27.45
N ARG A 10 15.22 -20.85 27.02
CA ARG A 10 14.29 -21.84 27.54
C ARG A 10 14.62 -22.20 28.99
N SER A 11 13.61 -22.29 29.85
CA SER A 11 13.68 -23.13 31.05
C SER A 11 12.55 -24.18 31.02
N GLY A 12 12.96 -25.43 30.81
CA GLY A 12 12.30 -26.67 31.22
C GLY A 12 10.83 -26.90 30.82
N ALA A 13 10.59 -27.66 29.75
CA ALA A 13 9.40 -28.51 29.65
C ALA A 13 9.78 -29.87 29.07
N SER A 14 9.52 -30.94 29.85
CA SER A 14 9.86 -32.32 29.53
C SER A 14 9.19 -32.81 28.26
N THR A 15 9.93 -33.54 27.44
CA THR A 15 9.44 -34.33 26.32
C THR A 15 8.44 -35.39 26.79
N ARG A 16 7.15 -35.11 26.68
CA ARG A 16 6.12 -36.14 26.57
C ARG A 16 5.75 -36.26 25.10
N GLU A 17 6.06 -37.40 24.50
CA GLU A 17 5.57 -37.79 23.18
C GLU A 17 4.03 -37.86 23.24
N PHE A 18 3.36 -36.83 22.76
CA PHE A 18 1.99 -36.92 22.31
C PHE A 18 2.03 -37.34 20.83
N GLY A 19 1.38 -38.46 20.49
CA GLY A 19 1.22 -38.88 19.10
C GLY A 19 0.52 -37.80 18.25
N PRO A 20 0.63 -37.84 16.91
CA PRO A 20 0.24 -36.73 16.05
C PRO A 20 -1.27 -36.48 16.16
N SER A 21 -1.67 -35.50 16.94
CA SER A 21 -2.96 -34.85 16.76
C SER A 21 -2.98 -34.29 15.34
N ARG A 22 -3.99 -34.64 14.55
CA ARG A 22 -4.24 -34.09 13.20
C ARG A 22 -4.66 -32.62 13.28
N GLN A 23 -3.80 -31.78 13.82
CA GLN A 23 -3.98 -30.34 13.83
C GLN A 23 -3.67 -29.84 12.41
N SER A 24 -4.60 -29.11 11.80
CA SER A 24 -4.37 -28.42 10.53
C SER A 24 -3.26 -27.39 10.74
N ILE A 25 -2.44 -27.17 9.70
CA ILE A 25 -1.33 -26.18 9.77
C ILE A 25 -1.87 -24.79 10.15
N LEU A 26 -3.10 -24.45 9.77
CA LEU A 26 -3.76 -23.18 10.08
C LEU A 26 -4.73 -23.25 11.28
N ASP A 27 -4.53 -24.17 12.22
CA ASP A 27 -5.29 -24.15 13.47
C ASP A 27 -4.76 -23.11 14.44
N TYR A 28 -5.70 -22.47 15.13
CA TYR A 28 -5.46 -21.37 16.06
C TYR A 28 -5.97 -21.74 17.47
N PRO A 29 -5.27 -21.34 18.55
CA PRO A 29 -3.93 -20.76 18.53
C PRO A 29 -2.89 -21.79 18.04
N PRO A 30 -1.79 -21.34 17.40
CA PRO A 30 -0.68 -22.22 17.09
C PRO A 30 -0.10 -22.90 18.34
N ASN A 31 0.34 -24.16 18.21
CA ASN A 31 0.93 -24.94 19.30
C ASN A 31 2.41 -24.60 19.58
N ASP A 32 2.91 -23.54 18.95
CA ASP A 32 4.28 -23.07 18.99
C ASP A 32 4.59 -22.42 20.36
N PRO A 33 5.63 -22.88 21.11
CA PRO A 33 5.83 -22.51 22.51
C PRO A 33 5.98 -21.01 22.83
N LEU A 34 6.40 -20.19 21.86
CA LEU A 34 6.57 -18.75 22.00
C LEU A 34 5.42 -17.95 21.36
N PHE A 35 4.34 -18.60 20.91
CA PHE A 35 3.18 -17.91 20.32
C PHE A 35 2.55 -16.87 21.26
N SER A 36 2.60 -17.10 22.57
CA SER A 36 2.14 -16.12 23.57
C SER A 36 2.82 -14.74 23.43
N SER A 37 4.05 -14.70 22.89
CA SER A 37 4.79 -13.45 22.60
C SER A 37 4.43 -12.82 21.25
N GLN A 38 3.57 -13.45 20.45
CA GLN A 38 3.05 -12.96 19.17
C GLN A 38 1.54 -12.69 19.20
N GLU A 39 0.84 -13.05 20.28
CA GLU A 39 -0.62 -12.90 20.40
C GLU A 39 -1.12 -11.50 20.09
N THR A 40 -0.44 -10.46 20.58
CA THR A 40 -0.84 -9.07 20.33
C THR A 40 -0.85 -8.74 18.84
N LEU A 41 0.17 -9.16 18.10
CA LEU A 41 0.22 -8.97 16.65
C LEU A 41 -0.88 -9.77 15.94
N PHE A 42 -1.06 -11.05 16.30
CA PHE A 42 -2.01 -11.94 15.64
C PHE A 42 -3.46 -11.50 15.87
N LYS A 43 -3.77 -10.96 17.06
CA LYS A 43 -5.07 -10.34 17.38
C LYS A 43 -5.27 -9.05 16.59
N ALA A 44 -4.28 -8.15 16.55
CA ALA A 44 -4.36 -6.89 15.82
C ALA A 44 -4.60 -7.10 14.31
N LEU A 45 -3.96 -8.11 13.74
CA LEU A 45 -4.09 -8.53 12.35
C LEU A 45 -5.27 -9.50 12.11
N GLN A 46 -6.00 -9.91 13.14
CA GLN A 46 -7.10 -10.87 13.04
C GLN A 46 -6.69 -12.13 12.22
N ILE A 47 -5.53 -12.69 12.54
CA ILE A 47 -4.96 -13.83 11.81
C ILE A 47 -5.81 -15.09 11.98
N GLU A 48 -6.45 -15.25 13.15
CA GLU A 48 -7.40 -16.34 13.39
C GLU A 48 -8.52 -16.34 12.34
N ASP A 49 -9.20 -15.21 12.16
CA ASP A 49 -10.27 -15.05 11.18
C ASP A 49 -9.76 -15.24 9.75
N THR A 50 -8.58 -14.70 9.45
CA THR A 50 -7.92 -14.84 8.14
C THR A 50 -7.65 -16.31 7.81
N TRP A 51 -7.10 -17.06 8.75
CA TRP A 51 -6.83 -18.49 8.60
C TRP A 51 -8.11 -19.32 8.55
N GLN A 52 -9.12 -18.95 9.33
CA GLN A 52 -10.42 -19.59 9.30
C GLN A 52 -11.13 -19.40 7.96
N ALA A 53 -11.07 -18.20 7.38
CA ALA A 53 -11.58 -17.92 6.03
C ALA A 53 -10.85 -18.76 4.97
N MET A 54 -9.51 -18.83 5.05
CA MET A 54 -8.70 -19.68 4.15
C MET A 54 -9.12 -21.15 4.23
N LYS A 55 -9.26 -21.71 5.45
CA LYS A 55 -9.70 -23.10 5.67
C LYS A 55 -11.12 -23.33 5.14
N SER A 56 -12.04 -22.41 5.45
CA SER A 56 -13.47 -22.55 5.14
C SER A 56 -13.76 -22.40 3.65
N SER A 57 -12.89 -21.72 2.90
CA SER A 57 -13.02 -21.58 1.45
C SER A 57 -12.98 -22.93 0.69
N GLY A 58 -12.24 -23.91 1.22
CA GLY A 58 -11.98 -25.18 0.55
C GLY A 58 -11.21 -25.07 -0.77
N LEU A 59 -10.69 -23.89 -1.11
CA LEU A 59 -9.98 -23.64 -2.36
C LEU A 59 -8.62 -24.35 -2.36
N PRO A 60 -8.17 -24.90 -3.51
CA PRO A 60 -6.83 -25.43 -3.64
C PRO A 60 -5.79 -24.32 -3.46
N ARG A 61 -4.72 -24.59 -2.71
CA ARG A 61 -3.68 -23.60 -2.42
C ARG A 61 -2.31 -24.03 -2.91
N LYS A 62 -1.66 -23.16 -3.69
CA LYS A 62 -0.35 -23.35 -4.31
C LYS A 62 0.77 -22.72 -3.48
N ALA A 63 1.99 -23.19 -3.68
CA ALA A 63 3.16 -22.59 -3.04
C ALA A 63 3.46 -21.21 -3.67
N VAL A 64 3.72 -20.22 -2.84
CA VAL A 64 4.10 -18.86 -3.27
C VAL A 64 5.57 -18.63 -2.99
N VAL A 65 6.30 -18.13 -3.97
CA VAL A 65 7.69 -17.72 -3.77
C VAL A 65 7.74 -16.21 -3.51
N LEU A 66 8.19 -15.86 -2.30
CA LEU A 66 8.38 -14.48 -1.85
C LEU A 66 9.88 -14.21 -1.70
N THR A 67 10.36 -13.16 -2.36
CA THR A 67 11.76 -12.75 -2.30
C THR A 67 11.94 -11.64 -1.27
N VAL A 68 12.75 -11.90 -0.24
CA VAL A 68 13.17 -10.92 0.76
C VAL A 68 14.51 -10.35 0.33
N ILE A 69 14.51 -9.08 -0.08
CA ILE A 69 15.72 -8.33 -0.41
C ILE A 69 16.15 -7.59 0.86
N ASP A 70 17.15 -8.14 1.57
CA ASP A 70 17.54 -7.62 2.88
C ASP A 70 19.02 -7.93 3.26
N THR A 71 19.34 -8.20 4.54
CA THR A 71 20.67 -8.61 5.02
C THR A 71 20.99 -10.08 4.78
N GLY A 72 20.04 -10.86 4.28
CA GLY A 72 20.16 -12.31 4.22
C GLY A 72 19.48 -13.03 5.39
N ILE A 73 19.30 -14.34 5.24
CA ILE A 73 18.69 -15.24 6.22
C ILE A 73 19.67 -16.38 6.55
N THR A 74 20.04 -16.51 7.82
CA THR A 74 20.89 -17.62 8.27
C THR A 74 20.19 -18.97 8.05
N PRO A 75 20.77 -19.90 7.30
CA PRO A 75 20.18 -21.21 7.08
C PRO A 75 20.26 -22.08 8.33
N GLY A 76 19.43 -23.13 8.37
CA GLY A 76 19.45 -24.13 9.45
C GLY A 76 18.63 -23.77 10.69
N HIS A 77 17.92 -22.65 10.69
CA HIS A 77 16.93 -22.38 11.75
C HIS A 77 15.73 -23.34 11.60
N PRO A 78 15.33 -24.08 12.65
CA PRO A 78 14.27 -25.10 12.57
C PRO A 78 12.92 -24.53 12.11
N GLU A 79 12.62 -23.29 12.49
CA GLU A 79 11.40 -22.59 12.03
C GLU A 79 11.32 -22.35 10.53
N LEU A 80 12.45 -22.37 9.84
CA LEU A 80 12.51 -22.15 8.39
C LEU A 80 12.85 -23.45 7.63
N GLU A 81 12.76 -24.60 8.31
CA GLU A 81 12.97 -25.90 7.67
C GLU A 81 11.99 -26.08 6.51
N GLY A 82 12.54 -26.37 5.33
CA GLY A 82 11.77 -26.47 4.09
C GLY A 82 11.19 -25.15 3.58
N ARG A 83 11.34 -24.01 4.28
CA ARG A 83 10.79 -22.70 3.87
C ARG A 83 11.72 -21.94 2.95
N LEU A 84 13.04 -22.13 3.08
CA LEU A 84 14.03 -21.45 2.25
C LEU A 84 14.22 -22.19 0.92
N LEU A 85 14.16 -21.46 -0.20
CA LEU A 85 14.67 -21.98 -1.47
C LEU A 85 16.20 -22.03 -1.41
N LYS A 86 16.80 -23.16 -1.87
CA LYS A 86 18.23 -23.50 -1.76
C LYS A 86 19.16 -22.26 -1.80
N GLU A 87 20.16 -22.25 -0.91
CA GLU A 87 21.19 -21.22 -0.64
C GLU A 87 22.00 -20.70 -1.85
N ARG A 88 21.72 -21.11 -3.08
CA ARG A 88 22.53 -20.80 -4.26
C ARG A 88 22.45 -19.35 -4.74
N GLU A 89 21.77 -18.47 -4.00
CA GLU A 89 21.65 -17.04 -4.29
C GLU A 89 21.87 -16.16 -3.04
N ALA A 90 22.64 -16.66 -2.06
CA ALA A 90 23.54 -15.77 -1.32
C ALA A 90 24.66 -15.27 -2.25
N GLU A 91 24.28 -14.63 -3.37
CA GLU A 91 25.18 -13.77 -4.12
C GLU A 91 25.33 -12.49 -3.30
N THR A 92 26.15 -12.58 -2.25
CA THR A 92 26.80 -11.40 -1.75
C THR A 92 27.65 -10.83 -2.89
N TYR A 93 27.57 -9.52 -3.11
CA TYR A 93 28.53 -8.79 -3.94
C TYR A 93 29.99 -8.91 -3.45
N THR A 94 30.23 -9.66 -2.37
CA THR A 94 31.56 -10.00 -1.85
C THR A 94 31.64 -11.51 -1.58
N LYS A 95 32.75 -12.15 -1.96
CA LYS A 95 33.01 -13.60 -1.80
C LYS A 95 33.10 -14.11 -0.34
N ARG A 96 32.47 -13.45 0.64
CA ARG A 96 32.53 -13.86 2.06
C ARG A 96 31.18 -14.44 2.50
N SER A 97 31.23 -15.72 2.87
CA SER A 97 30.19 -16.60 3.41
C SER A 97 29.55 -16.15 4.74
N ASN A 98 29.74 -14.89 5.14
CA ASN A 98 29.44 -14.41 6.49
C ASN A 98 28.44 -13.25 6.44
N ALA A 99 27.50 -13.27 5.49
CA ALA A 99 26.64 -12.13 5.19
C ALA A 99 25.58 -11.79 6.25
N TRP A 100 25.57 -12.53 7.36
CA TRP A 100 24.44 -12.68 8.28
C TRP A 100 24.40 -11.62 9.40
N GLY A 101 25.17 -10.53 9.27
CA GLY A 101 25.68 -9.77 10.41
C GLY A 101 24.70 -8.92 11.24
N THR A 102 23.40 -8.88 10.95
CA THR A 102 22.41 -8.16 11.80
C THR A 102 21.17 -8.96 12.15
N GLY A 103 20.84 -10.02 11.39
CA GLY A 103 19.60 -10.76 11.57
C GLY A 103 18.33 -10.09 11.03
N HIS A 104 18.39 -8.90 10.43
CA HIS A 104 17.18 -8.17 10.00
C HIS A 104 16.34 -8.96 8.97
N GLY A 105 16.98 -9.48 7.91
CA GLY A 105 16.29 -10.31 6.91
C GLY A 105 15.75 -11.62 7.48
N MET A 106 16.42 -12.19 8.49
CA MET A 106 15.96 -13.37 9.21
C MET A 106 14.75 -13.08 10.09
N MET A 107 14.72 -11.93 10.78
CA MET A 107 13.56 -11.45 11.52
C MET A 107 12.36 -11.23 10.61
N MET A 108 12.56 -10.68 9.40
CA MET A 108 11.48 -10.54 8.41
C MET A 108 10.96 -11.91 7.94
N ALA A 109 11.86 -12.84 7.62
CA ALA A 109 11.50 -14.19 7.21
C ALA A 109 10.73 -14.95 8.29
N GLY A 110 11.07 -14.73 9.57
CA GLY A 110 10.37 -15.29 10.71
C GLY A 110 8.89 -14.91 10.76
N ILE A 111 8.58 -13.63 10.59
CA ILE A 111 7.19 -13.12 10.57
C ILE A 111 6.42 -13.71 9.39
N ILE A 112 7.05 -13.77 8.21
CA ILE A 112 6.37 -14.22 6.99
C ILE A 112 6.11 -15.74 7.05
N ALA A 113 7.11 -16.52 7.46
CA ALA A 113 7.24 -17.92 7.04
C ALA A 113 7.74 -18.89 8.12
N SER A 114 7.81 -18.51 9.40
CA SER A 114 8.06 -19.52 10.44
C SER A 114 7.02 -20.64 10.31
N ASN A 115 7.49 -21.87 10.47
CA ASN A 115 6.62 -23.03 10.45
C ASN A 115 5.53 -22.87 11.53
N ILE A 116 4.32 -23.33 11.23
CA ILE A 116 3.16 -23.14 12.09
C ILE A 116 2.77 -24.50 12.62
N ASN A 117 2.44 -24.58 13.91
CA ASN A 117 2.05 -25.80 14.59
C ASN A 117 3.14 -26.89 14.56
N ASN A 118 4.42 -26.49 14.60
CA ASN A 118 5.56 -27.43 14.59
C ASN A 118 6.10 -27.74 16.00
N MET A 119 5.48 -27.18 17.06
CA MET A 119 5.91 -27.27 18.46
C MET A 119 7.31 -26.68 18.72
N VAL A 120 7.77 -25.77 17.86
CA VAL A 120 9.03 -25.03 17.98
C VAL A 120 8.70 -23.55 17.99
N GLY A 121 9.49 -22.75 18.74
CA GLY A 121 9.47 -21.29 18.74
C GLY A 121 8.17 -20.58 18.38
N LEU A 122 8.13 -19.98 17.19
CA LEU A 122 7.17 -18.96 16.75
C LEU A 122 6.36 -19.42 15.54
N ALA A 123 5.18 -18.84 15.35
CA ALA A 123 4.37 -19.04 14.16
C ALA A 123 4.60 -17.93 13.13
N GLY A 124 4.70 -18.30 11.85
CA GLY A 124 4.64 -17.37 10.72
C GLY A 124 3.20 -17.05 10.32
N ILE A 125 3.01 -16.05 9.47
CA ILE A 125 1.68 -15.69 8.96
C ILE A 125 1.21 -16.61 7.82
N ALA A 126 2.12 -17.05 6.95
CA ALA A 126 1.79 -17.82 5.75
C ALA A 126 2.33 -19.25 5.77
N ASP A 127 1.45 -20.23 5.54
CA ASP A 127 1.77 -21.66 5.62
C ASP A 127 2.24 -22.29 4.30
N LYS A 128 2.03 -21.65 3.16
CA LYS A 128 2.42 -22.14 1.81
C LYS A 128 3.41 -21.21 1.11
N VAL A 129 4.16 -20.43 1.87
CA VAL A 129 5.22 -19.57 1.34
C VAL A 129 6.57 -20.28 1.33
N LYS A 130 7.36 -20.02 0.29
CA LYS A 130 8.80 -20.26 0.23
C LYS A 130 9.52 -18.92 0.15
N ILE A 131 10.55 -18.74 0.97
CA ILE A 131 11.34 -17.53 0.99
C ILE A 131 12.58 -17.71 0.12
N ARG A 132 12.80 -16.75 -0.76
CA ARG A 132 14.08 -16.52 -1.41
C ARG A 132 14.77 -15.33 -0.76
N SER A 133 16.04 -15.46 -0.44
CA SER A 133 16.80 -14.39 0.19
C SER A 133 17.76 -13.76 -0.82
N ILE A 134 17.73 -12.43 -0.95
CA ILE A 134 18.76 -11.66 -1.67
C ILE A 134 19.43 -10.76 -0.63
N SER A 135 20.70 -11.04 -0.31
CA SER A 135 21.46 -10.22 0.63
C SER A 135 22.13 -9.05 -0.08
N MET A 136 21.80 -7.83 0.34
CA MET A 136 22.41 -6.60 -0.16
C MET A 136 23.68 -6.21 0.59
N LYS A 137 23.89 -6.77 1.78
CA LYS A 137 24.95 -6.37 2.71
C LYS A 137 25.50 -7.56 3.50
N PRO A 138 26.82 -7.65 3.67
CA PRO A 138 27.39 -8.68 4.53
C PRO A 138 27.33 -8.38 6.04
N CYS A 139 27.18 -7.12 6.47
CA CYS A 139 27.08 -6.75 7.90
C CYS A 139 26.60 -5.31 8.14
N GLY A 140 25.79 -5.10 9.19
CA GLY A 140 25.40 -3.79 9.77
C GLY A 140 24.08 -3.16 9.28
N LEU A 141 23.42 -2.40 10.16
CA LEU A 141 22.38 -1.42 9.81
C LEU A 141 23.07 -0.14 9.32
N GLY A 142 22.79 0.30 8.10
CA GLY A 142 23.34 1.54 7.53
C GLY A 142 22.84 1.77 6.10
N ASP A 143 23.26 2.87 5.48
CA ASP A 143 22.83 3.25 4.13
C ASP A 143 23.19 2.20 3.08
N VAL A 144 22.23 1.78 2.27
CA VAL A 144 22.42 0.92 1.11
C VAL A 144 22.64 1.80 -0.11
N SER A 145 23.62 1.51 -0.97
CA SER A 145 23.82 2.30 -2.17
C SER A 145 22.72 2.03 -3.20
N ILE A 146 22.36 3.04 -4.01
CA ILE A 146 21.38 2.87 -5.09
C ILE A 146 21.77 1.74 -6.06
N THR A 147 23.07 1.55 -6.28
CA THR A 147 23.60 0.47 -7.13
C THR A 147 23.28 -0.89 -6.54
N GLN A 148 23.46 -1.08 -5.22
CA GLN A 148 23.09 -2.33 -4.55
C GLN A 148 21.59 -2.60 -4.66
N SER A 149 20.74 -1.59 -4.48
CA SER A 149 19.29 -1.68 -4.65
C SER A 149 18.91 -2.12 -6.06
N LEU A 150 19.42 -1.43 -7.08
CA LEU A 150 19.13 -1.77 -8.47
C LEU A 150 19.55 -3.21 -8.81
N LEU A 151 20.75 -3.62 -8.40
CA LEU A 151 21.25 -4.97 -8.66
C LEU A 151 20.43 -6.06 -7.98
N ALA A 152 19.97 -5.81 -6.75
CA ALA A 152 19.11 -6.76 -6.04
C ALA A 152 17.74 -6.92 -6.71
N PHE A 153 17.15 -5.83 -7.21
CA PHE A 153 15.91 -5.89 -7.99
C PHE A 153 16.11 -6.55 -9.36
N GLU A 154 17.20 -6.27 -10.07
CA GLU A 154 17.54 -6.98 -11.33
C GLU A 154 17.72 -8.48 -11.08
N LYS A 155 18.36 -8.86 -9.98
CA LYS A 155 18.47 -10.27 -9.59
C LYS A 155 17.10 -10.90 -9.32
N ALA A 156 16.23 -10.20 -8.58
CA ALA A 156 14.87 -10.66 -8.34
C ALA A 156 14.06 -10.86 -9.65
N LEU A 157 14.35 -10.06 -10.68
CA LEU A 157 13.75 -10.20 -12.02
C LEU A 157 14.27 -11.40 -12.82
N GLU A 158 15.52 -11.82 -12.59
CA GLU A 158 16.13 -12.99 -13.24
C GLU A 158 15.61 -14.30 -12.64
N MET A 159 15.29 -14.28 -11.34
CA MET A 159 14.80 -15.42 -10.59
C MET A 159 13.39 -15.82 -11.00
N LYS A 160 13.23 -17.06 -11.46
CA LYS A 160 11.91 -17.61 -11.80
C LYS A 160 11.01 -17.73 -10.57
N GLU A 161 9.71 -17.67 -10.82
CA GLU A 161 8.63 -17.95 -9.85
C GLU A 161 8.43 -16.91 -8.73
N THR A 162 9.33 -15.91 -8.60
CA THR A 162 9.13 -14.78 -7.67
C THR A 162 7.77 -14.13 -7.93
N SER A 163 6.89 -14.15 -6.95
CA SER A 163 5.53 -13.59 -7.04
C SER A 163 5.37 -12.30 -6.24
N VAL A 164 6.23 -12.11 -5.24
CA VAL A 164 6.25 -10.97 -4.31
C VAL A 164 7.70 -10.63 -3.99
N VAL A 165 8.01 -9.34 -3.95
CA VAL A 165 9.27 -8.80 -3.40
C VAL A 165 8.94 -8.00 -2.15
N VAL A 166 9.64 -8.29 -1.07
CA VAL A 166 9.62 -7.52 0.17
C VAL A 166 10.97 -6.82 0.33
N TYR A 167 10.94 -5.50 0.43
CA TYR A 167 12.13 -4.64 0.47
C TYR A 167 11.98 -3.59 1.59
N ALA A 168 12.74 -3.73 2.67
CA ALA A 168 12.65 -2.86 3.84
C ALA A 168 13.84 -1.91 3.98
N TYR A 169 14.26 -1.32 2.86
CA TYR A 169 15.33 -0.32 2.80
C TYR A 169 14.86 0.95 2.11
N GLY A 170 15.65 2.01 2.27
CA GLY A 170 15.36 3.32 1.70
C GLY A 170 16.61 4.02 1.22
N ASN A 171 16.45 4.84 0.19
CA ASN A 171 17.45 5.77 -0.31
C ASN A 171 16.89 7.19 -0.24
N ARG A 172 17.77 8.19 -0.06
CA ARG A 172 17.35 9.60 -0.17
C ARG A 172 16.78 9.88 -1.56
N PHE A 173 15.73 10.69 -1.60
CA PHE A 173 15.19 11.20 -2.84
C PHE A 173 16.18 12.11 -3.54
N THR A 174 16.45 11.80 -4.81
CA THR A 174 17.09 12.68 -5.79
C THR A 174 16.39 12.43 -7.13
N PRO A 175 16.42 13.37 -8.09
CA PRO A 175 15.87 13.11 -9.42
C PRO A 175 16.42 11.82 -10.06
N VAL A 176 17.71 11.52 -9.85
CA VAL A 176 18.36 10.33 -10.39
C VAL A 176 17.87 9.05 -9.71
N THR A 177 17.88 9.00 -8.38
CA THR A 177 17.40 7.81 -7.63
C THR A 177 15.92 7.55 -7.91
N SER A 178 15.12 8.59 -8.08
CA SER A 178 13.70 8.49 -8.45
C SER A 178 13.49 7.86 -9.81
N LEU A 179 14.23 8.29 -10.84
CA LEU A 179 14.12 7.70 -12.17
C LEU A 179 14.56 6.23 -12.21
N ILE A 180 15.63 5.89 -11.47
CA ILE A 180 16.12 4.51 -11.39
C ILE A 180 15.08 3.60 -10.74
N PHE A 181 14.54 4.00 -9.59
CA PHE A 181 13.53 3.21 -8.90
C PHE A 181 12.21 3.15 -9.66
N ASP A 182 11.75 4.24 -10.28
CA ASP A 182 10.56 4.24 -11.14
C ASP A 182 10.70 3.21 -12.27
N TYR A 183 11.84 3.22 -12.97
CA TYR A 183 12.13 2.28 -14.05
C TYR A 183 12.10 0.83 -13.58
N ILE A 184 12.85 0.50 -12.51
CA ILE A 184 12.98 -0.90 -12.07
C ILE A 184 11.70 -1.42 -11.44
N LEU A 185 10.95 -0.61 -10.67
CA LEU A 185 9.69 -1.01 -10.06
C LEU A 185 8.63 -1.30 -11.12
N LYS A 186 8.48 -0.43 -12.13
CA LYS A 186 7.59 -0.69 -13.28
C LYS A 186 7.98 -1.95 -14.04
N LYS A 187 9.29 -2.21 -14.18
CA LYS A 187 9.79 -3.45 -14.81
C LYS A 187 9.43 -4.70 -13.99
N VAL A 188 9.48 -4.61 -12.66
CA VAL A 188 9.10 -5.68 -11.73
C VAL A 188 7.60 -5.95 -11.75
N THR A 189 6.76 -4.92 -11.61
CA THR A 189 5.30 -5.10 -11.61
C THR A 189 4.77 -5.56 -12.96
N LYS A 190 5.36 -5.11 -14.08
CA LYS A 190 5.04 -5.62 -15.43
C LYS A 190 5.33 -7.12 -15.61
N LYS A 191 6.23 -7.71 -14.81
CA LYS A 191 6.43 -9.18 -14.77
C LYS A 191 5.40 -9.92 -13.89
N GLY A 192 4.42 -9.22 -13.32
CA GLY A 192 3.41 -9.80 -12.42
C GLY A 192 3.86 -9.92 -10.96
N ILE A 193 4.98 -9.27 -10.59
CA ILE A 193 5.56 -9.34 -9.25
C ILE A 193 5.03 -8.15 -8.42
N LEU A 194 4.39 -8.43 -7.30
CA LEU A 194 3.99 -7.38 -6.34
C LEU A 194 5.23 -6.92 -5.55
N VAL A 195 5.37 -5.63 -5.27
CA VAL A 195 6.46 -5.09 -4.46
C VAL A 195 5.91 -4.42 -3.21
N LEU A 196 6.39 -4.85 -2.04
CA LEU A 196 6.10 -4.22 -0.76
C LEU A 196 7.36 -3.51 -0.25
N VAL A 197 7.24 -2.22 0.07
CA VAL A 197 8.35 -1.40 0.53
C VAL A 197 8.04 -0.75 1.88
N SER A 198 9.02 -0.64 2.77
CA SER A 198 8.82 -0.03 4.09
C SER A 198 8.80 1.50 4.04
N SER A 199 8.00 2.15 4.87
CA SER A 199 7.86 3.62 4.91
C SER A 199 8.99 4.38 5.63
N SER A 200 10.07 3.72 6.06
CA SER A 200 11.12 4.25 6.95
C SER A 200 10.68 4.36 8.42
N ASN A 201 11.63 4.67 9.31
CA ASN A 201 11.46 4.79 10.76
C ASN A 201 12.03 6.12 11.29
N SER A 202 12.01 7.20 10.48
CA SER A 202 12.54 8.49 10.92
C SER A 202 11.60 9.20 11.90
N ASP A 203 12.19 9.93 12.84
CA ASP A 203 11.48 10.70 13.87
C ASP A 203 11.13 12.13 13.37
N ARG A 204 11.31 12.42 12.08
CA ARG A 204 11.13 13.76 11.49
C ARG A 204 10.12 13.69 10.34
N VAL A 205 8.91 14.23 10.54
CA VAL A 205 7.91 14.41 9.47
C VAL A 205 8.35 15.57 8.56
N ASP A 206 8.00 15.56 7.28
CA ASP A 206 7.87 16.75 6.42
C ASP A 206 9.10 17.60 6.09
N SER A 207 10.34 17.18 6.36
CA SER A 207 11.47 17.87 5.73
C SER A 207 11.58 17.42 4.26
N ARG A 208 11.76 18.38 3.33
CA ARG A 208 12.09 18.13 1.91
C ARG A 208 13.34 17.24 1.74
N GLU A 209 14.12 17.10 2.82
CA GLU A 209 15.36 16.33 2.95
C GLU A 209 15.14 14.85 3.32
N GLU A 210 13.91 14.41 3.64
CA GLU A 210 13.60 13.06 4.14
C GLU A 210 12.60 12.25 3.29
N VAL A 211 12.27 12.68 2.06
CA VAL A 211 11.55 11.80 1.13
C VAL A 211 12.40 10.56 0.84
N ILE A 212 11.88 9.38 1.18
CA ILE A 212 12.56 8.10 0.98
C ILE A 212 11.99 7.39 -0.25
N ILE A 213 12.90 6.99 -1.14
CA ILE A 213 12.62 6.13 -2.30
C ILE A 213 13.03 4.69 -1.93
N PRO A 214 12.25 3.65 -2.29
CA PRO A 214 11.12 3.63 -3.21
C PRO A 214 9.74 3.97 -2.64
N CYS A 215 9.55 4.11 -1.31
CA CYS A 215 8.23 4.33 -0.72
C CYS A 215 7.46 5.47 -1.37
N SER A 216 8.09 6.63 -1.61
CA SER A 216 7.44 7.80 -2.22
C SER A 216 6.90 7.58 -3.63
N LEU A 217 7.31 6.51 -4.32
CA LEU A 217 6.86 6.17 -5.67
C LEU A 217 5.68 5.18 -5.68
N ALA A 218 5.38 4.54 -4.53
CA ALA A 218 4.42 3.45 -4.46
C ALA A 218 3.04 3.84 -5.03
N ASN A 219 2.48 4.97 -4.57
CA ASN A 219 1.15 5.44 -4.99
C ASN A 219 1.07 5.86 -6.47
N GLY A 220 2.18 5.86 -7.21
CA GLY A 220 2.23 6.14 -8.65
C GLY A 220 2.51 4.92 -9.53
N ILE A 221 2.73 3.73 -8.95
CA ILE A 221 3.12 2.52 -9.68
C ILE A 221 2.22 1.35 -9.23
N PRO A 222 1.23 0.95 -10.04
CA PRO A 222 0.38 -0.19 -9.72
C PRO A 222 1.19 -1.45 -9.43
N GLY A 223 0.85 -2.12 -8.34
CA GLY A 223 1.56 -3.28 -7.80
C GLY A 223 2.69 -2.96 -6.82
N VAL A 224 2.89 -1.70 -6.45
CA VAL A 224 3.89 -1.29 -5.43
C VAL A 224 3.17 -0.65 -4.25
N LEU A 225 3.31 -1.21 -3.05
CA LEU A 225 2.72 -0.64 -1.84
C LEU A 225 3.80 -0.21 -0.84
N CYS A 226 3.67 1.01 -0.31
CA CYS A 226 4.46 1.46 0.82
C CYS A 226 3.73 1.16 2.13
N VAL A 227 4.39 0.43 3.04
CA VAL A 227 3.80 -0.07 4.28
C VAL A 227 4.38 0.68 5.49
N ALA A 228 3.50 1.33 6.24
CA ALA A 228 3.82 1.96 7.51
C ALA A 228 3.56 1.02 8.69
N ALA A 229 4.36 1.15 9.75
CA ALA A 229 4.10 0.43 10.99
C ALA A 229 3.12 1.18 11.88
N THR A 230 2.16 0.45 12.43
CA THR A 230 1.26 0.93 13.48
C THR A 230 1.48 0.19 14.80
N GLN A 231 0.95 0.75 15.86
CA GLN A 231 0.72 0.03 17.11
C GLN A 231 -0.26 -1.13 16.87
N ALA A 232 -0.09 -2.20 17.65
CA ALA A 232 -0.96 -3.38 17.61
C ALA A 232 -2.18 -3.25 18.54
N GLU A 233 -2.15 -2.28 19.46
CA GLU A 233 -3.23 -1.98 20.40
C GLU A 233 -3.92 -0.66 20.01
N GLU A 234 -5.18 -0.51 20.42
CA GLU A 234 -5.96 0.72 20.19
C GLU A 234 -5.55 1.82 21.19
N PRO A 235 -5.53 3.11 20.79
CA PRO A 235 -5.80 3.59 19.44
C PRO A 235 -4.68 3.24 18.45
N LEU A 236 -5.04 2.93 17.21
CA LEU A 236 -4.06 2.67 16.14
C LEU A 236 -3.26 3.95 15.84
N VAL A 237 -2.11 4.09 16.51
CA VAL A 237 -1.16 5.18 16.33
C VAL A 237 0.00 4.70 15.46
N LEU A 238 0.51 5.59 14.62
CA LEU A 238 1.72 5.33 13.87
C LEU A 238 2.91 5.08 14.80
N ALA A 239 3.69 4.05 14.47
CA ALA A 239 4.90 3.71 15.21
C ALA A 239 5.89 4.88 15.29
N ARG A 240 5.97 5.66 14.20
CA ARG A 240 6.85 6.82 13.97
C ARG A 240 6.28 7.73 12.88
N LYS A 241 6.85 8.94 12.78
CA LYS A 241 6.46 10.08 11.94
C LYS A 241 6.52 9.87 10.40
N ALA A 242 7.03 8.74 9.91
CA ALA A 242 7.31 8.49 8.49
C ALA A 242 6.15 7.83 7.70
N ALA A 243 4.99 8.50 7.59
CA ALA A 243 3.76 7.82 7.12
C ALA A 243 2.89 8.55 6.08
N ARG A 244 3.13 9.83 5.77
CA ARG A 244 2.25 10.57 4.85
C ARG A 244 2.21 10.01 3.42
N LEU A 245 3.28 9.33 2.98
CA LEU A 245 3.38 8.74 1.65
C LEU A 245 3.12 7.22 1.65
N ALA A 246 2.80 6.62 2.80
CA ALA A 246 2.51 5.20 2.86
C ALA A 246 1.14 4.89 2.23
N SER A 247 1.06 3.73 1.59
CA SER A 247 -0.15 3.22 0.95
C SER A 247 -1.11 2.57 1.96
N LEU A 248 -0.62 2.06 3.09
CA LEU A 248 -1.43 1.53 4.20
C LEU A 248 -0.60 1.36 5.48
N GLY A 249 -1.30 1.24 6.62
CA GLY A 249 -0.71 0.86 7.91
C GLY A 249 -0.84 -0.63 8.21
N VAL A 250 0.18 -1.23 8.83
CA VAL A 250 0.14 -2.61 9.33
C VAL A 250 0.78 -2.65 10.74
N PRO A 251 0.16 -3.32 11.73
CA PRO A 251 0.75 -3.52 13.04
C PRO A 251 2.17 -4.11 12.97
N GLY A 252 3.14 -3.45 13.62
CA GLY A 252 4.55 -3.85 13.52
C GLY A 252 5.51 -3.25 14.54
N THR A 253 5.02 -2.65 15.62
CA THR A 253 5.84 -1.95 16.63
C THR A 253 6.51 -2.86 17.66
N GLU A 254 5.94 -4.03 17.93
CA GLU A 254 6.45 -5.03 18.87
C GLU A 254 6.15 -6.44 18.34
N VAL A 255 7.06 -7.01 17.55
CA VAL A 255 6.88 -8.33 16.94
C VAL A 255 8.02 -9.26 17.35
N MET A 256 7.71 -10.30 18.13
CA MET A 256 8.68 -11.36 18.40
C MET A 256 9.04 -12.10 17.10
N SER A 257 10.33 -12.26 16.82
CA SER A 257 10.82 -12.92 15.60
C SER A 257 12.14 -13.69 15.81
N LEU A 258 12.57 -14.37 14.76
CA LEU A 258 13.80 -15.16 14.68
C LEU A 258 15.04 -14.27 14.75
N THR A 259 16.13 -14.79 15.32
CA THR A 259 17.44 -14.14 15.24
C THR A 259 18.51 -15.13 14.77
N PRO A 260 19.62 -14.64 14.20
CA PRO A 260 20.75 -15.49 13.85
C PRO A 260 21.59 -15.88 15.09
N GLU A 261 21.26 -15.35 16.28
CA GLU A 261 22.03 -15.54 17.49
C GLU A 261 21.72 -16.89 18.14
N ARG A 262 22.73 -17.49 18.77
CA ARG A 262 22.63 -18.78 19.47
C ARG A 262 23.25 -18.66 20.86
N ASP A 263 22.64 -19.36 21.83
CA ASP A 263 23.24 -19.63 23.14
C ASP A 263 23.50 -21.14 23.24
N GLY A 264 24.77 -21.52 23.08
CA GLY A 264 25.15 -22.91 22.86
C GLY A 264 24.47 -23.49 21.62
N ASP A 265 23.64 -24.51 21.82
CA ASP A 265 22.88 -25.15 20.74
C ASP A 265 21.48 -24.55 20.51
N GLU A 266 21.01 -23.67 21.40
CA GLU A 266 19.69 -23.06 21.30
C GLU A 266 19.70 -21.81 20.42
N TRP A 267 18.64 -21.65 19.61
CA TRP A 267 18.40 -20.43 18.84
C TRP A 267 17.75 -19.37 19.72
N LEU A 268 18.21 -18.13 19.61
CA LEU A 268 17.63 -17.00 20.32
C LEU A 268 16.55 -16.32 19.47
N TYR A 269 15.53 -15.80 20.16
CA TYR A 269 14.44 -15.03 19.58
C TYR A 269 14.50 -13.60 20.11
N GLY A 270 14.02 -12.65 19.31
CA GLY A 270 14.20 -11.23 19.59
C GLY A 270 13.03 -10.38 19.14
N MET A 271 12.86 -9.25 19.82
CA MET A 271 11.83 -8.28 19.48
C MET A 271 12.25 -7.47 18.24
N PHE A 272 11.38 -7.45 17.23
CA PHE A 272 11.55 -6.72 15.99
C PHE A 272 10.50 -5.60 15.88
N ARG A 273 10.93 -4.43 15.42
CA ARG A 273 10.12 -3.20 15.47
C ARG A 273 10.31 -2.36 14.22
N GLY A 274 9.27 -1.64 13.82
CA GLY A 274 9.30 -0.61 12.78
C GLY A 274 8.60 -1.02 11.49
N SER A 275 8.69 -0.17 10.47
CA SER A 275 8.05 -0.41 9.17
C SER A 275 8.55 -1.70 8.49
N SER A 276 9.74 -2.20 8.83
CA SER A 276 10.23 -3.50 8.36
C SER A 276 9.38 -4.70 8.83
N SER A 277 9.03 -4.77 10.12
CA SER A 277 8.16 -5.84 10.66
C SER A 277 6.75 -5.76 10.07
N ALA A 278 6.21 -4.54 9.94
CA ALA A 278 4.93 -4.29 9.27
C ALA A 278 4.93 -4.75 7.80
N THR A 279 5.99 -4.41 7.04
CA THR A 279 6.16 -4.86 5.65
C THR A 279 6.28 -6.38 5.55
N ALA A 280 6.97 -7.02 6.50
CA ALA A 280 7.04 -8.49 6.57
C ALA A 280 5.67 -9.10 6.85
N ALA A 281 4.89 -8.53 7.77
CA ALA A 281 3.54 -8.99 8.05
C ALA A 281 2.63 -8.90 6.82
N ALA A 282 2.67 -7.76 6.11
CA ALA A 282 1.97 -7.58 4.84
C ALA A 282 2.41 -8.63 3.79
N GLY A 283 3.70 -8.95 3.72
CA GLY A 283 4.25 -10.00 2.86
C GLY A 283 3.64 -11.38 3.13
N GLY A 284 3.44 -11.73 4.41
CA GLY A 284 2.72 -12.94 4.80
C GLY A 284 1.27 -12.97 4.32
N ILE A 285 0.54 -11.86 4.50
CA ILE A 285 -0.85 -11.74 4.04
C ILE A 285 -0.95 -11.85 2.51
N VAL A 286 -0.08 -11.16 1.77
CA VAL A 286 -0.02 -11.28 0.32
C VAL A 286 0.31 -12.71 -0.11
N ALA A 287 1.19 -13.41 0.60
CA ALA A 287 1.50 -14.80 0.30
C ALA A 287 0.28 -15.72 0.52
N LEU A 288 -0.56 -15.47 1.54
CA LEU A 288 -1.83 -16.18 1.71
C LEU A 288 -2.76 -15.93 0.52
N MET A 289 -2.97 -14.66 0.13
CA MET A 289 -3.80 -14.29 -1.02
C MET A 289 -3.30 -14.95 -2.31
N LYS A 290 -2.01 -14.80 -2.63
CA LYS A 290 -1.41 -15.38 -3.84
C LYS A 290 -1.33 -16.91 -3.83
N SER A 291 -1.56 -17.55 -2.68
CA SER A 291 -1.65 -19.02 -2.63
C SER A 291 -2.94 -19.55 -3.26
N LEU A 292 -4.00 -18.73 -3.30
CA LEU A 292 -5.28 -19.08 -3.94
C LEU A 292 -5.16 -19.02 -5.46
N LYS A 293 -4.60 -17.92 -5.97
CA LYS A 293 -4.45 -17.63 -7.39
C LYS A 293 -3.21 -16.78 -7.65
N ALA A 294 -2.65 -16.90 -8.85
CA ALA A 294 -1.64 -15.96 -9.35
C ALA A 294 -2.29 -14.60 -9.73
N PHE A 295 -2.82 -13.88 -8.74
CA PHE A 295 -3.39 -12.54 -8.94
C PHE A 295 -2.36 -11.57 -9.53
N LYS A 296 -2.85 -10.67 -10.40
CA LYS A 296 -2.03 -9.55 -10.88
C LYS A 296 -1.67 -8.62 -9.73
N PRO A 297 -0.51 -7.96 -9.77
CA PRO A 297 -0.11 -7.02 -8.71
C PRO A 297 -1.16 -5.96 -8.42
N GLU A 298 -1.78 -5.39 -9.46
CA GLU A 298 -2.81 -4.36 -9.32
C GLU A 298 -4.08 -4.86 -8.61
N ASP A 299 -4.48 -6.12 -8.85
CA ASP A 299 -5.65 -6.71 -8.20
C ASP A 299 -5.39 -6.94 -6.70
N VAL A 300 -4.18 -7.38 -6.35
CA VAL A 300 -3.77 -7.54 -4.94
C VAL A 300 -3.69 -6.19 -4.24
N GLU A 301 -3.10 -5.18 -4.87
CA GLU A 301 -3.06 -3.82 -4.36
C GLU A 301 -4.47 -3.31 -4.05
N ARG A 302 -5.39 -3.39 -5.02
CA ARG A 302 -6.80 -2.98 -4.84
C ARG A 302 -7.44 -3.71 -3.66
N MET A 303 -7.26 -5.03 -3.55
CA MET A 303 -7.85 -5.81 -2.46
C MET A 303 -7.29 -5.43 -1.09
N LEU A 304 -5.99 -5.17 -0.98
CA LEU A 304 -5.36 -4.71 0.26
C LEU A 304 -5.86 -3.32 0.67
N LEU A 305 -5.92 -2.38 -0.29
CA LEU A 305 -6.39 -1.00 -0.03
C LEU A 305 -7.88 -0.95 0.32
N ASN A 306 -8.70 -1.79 -0.30
CA ASN A 306 -10.12 -1.92 0.07
C ASN A 306 -10.33 -2.56 1.44
N ALA A 307 -9.33 -3.26 1.97
CA ALA A 307 -9.37 -3.96 3.24
C ALA A 307 -8.75 -3.14 4.39
N THR A 308 -8.58 -1.83 4.22
CA THR A 308 -8.08 -0.96 5.30
C THR A 308 -9.23 -0.34 6.10
N GLU A 309 -9.08 -0.26 7.42
CA GLU A 309 -10.03 0.37 8.33
C GLU A 309 -9.37 1.44 9.21
N GLY A 310 -10.18 2.41 9.64
CA GLY A 310 -9.76 3.49 10.54
C GLY A 310 -8.83 4.49 9.87
N ARG A 311 -8.78 5.71 10.42
CA ARG A 311 -7.74 6.68 10.07
C ARG A 311 -6.65 6.61 11.13
N VAL A 312 -5.44 6.25 10.72
CA VAL A 312 -4.29 6.23 11.62
C VAL A 312 -3.83 7.65 11.83
N LYS A 313 -3.70 8.05 13.09
CA LYS A 313 -3.17 9.37 13.44
C LYS A 313 -1.66 9.29 13.69
N THR A 314 -0.94 10.30 13.23
CA THR A 314 0.41 10.58 13.74
C THR A 314 0.32 11.00 15.21
N GLU A 315 1.43 10.93 15.94
CA GLU A 315 1.52 11.50 17.29
C GLU A 315 1.17 13.01 17.33
N ASP A 316 1.37 13.73 16.20
CA ASP A 316 1.07 15.15 16.06
C ASP A 316 -0.40 15.41 15.60
N GLY A 317 -1.19 14.36 15.37
CA GLY A 317 -2.61 14.46 15.03
C GLY A 317 -2.94 14.46 13.53
N ASP A 318 -1.95 14.31 12.64
CA ASP A 318 -2.18 14.18 11.19
C ASP A 318 -2.77 12.81 10.85
N GLU A 319 -3.72 12.76 9.92
CA GLU A 319 -4.33 11.51 9.46
C GLU A 319 -3.59 10.94 8.24
N MET A 320 -3.33 9.63 8.24
CA MET A 320 -2.89 8.93 7.03
C MET A 320 -4.02 8.91 5.99
N THR A 321 -3.65 9.04 4.70
CA THR A 321 -4.59 8.95 3.57
C THR A 321 -5.22 7.55 3.43
N TYR A 322 -4.62 6.52 4.03
CA TYR A 322 -5.06 5.13 3.98
C TYR A 322 -5.04 4.49 5.38
N GLY A 323 -5.97 3.57 5.63
CA GLY A 323 -6.17 2.98 6.96
C GLY A 323 -5.23 1.83 7.32
N VAL A 324 -5.55 1.14 8.42
CA VAL A 324 -4.84 -0.08 8.84
C VAL A 324 -5.42 -1.29 8.15
N LEU A 325 -4.56 -2.12 7.58
CA LEU A 325 -4.97 -3.36 6.93
C LEU A 325 -5.71 -4.30 7.91
N ARG A 326 -6.86 -4.79 7.46
CA ARG A 326 -7.59 -5.93 8.02
C ARG A 326 -7.42 -7.13 7.09
N PRO A 327 -6.47 -8.04 7.38
CA PRO A 327 -6.13 -9.13 6.47
C PRO A 327 -7.27 -10.06 6.09
N HIS A 328 -8.22 -10.33 7.00
CA HIS A 328 -9.35 -11.21 6.72
C HIS A 328 -10.21 -10.67 5.57
N LEU A 329 -10.50 -9.36 5.53
CA LEU A 329 -11.25 -8.71 4.45
C LEU A 329 -10.54 -8.80 3.10
N ALA A 330 -9.20 -8.67 3.08
CA ALA A 330 -8.41 -8.80 1.86
C ALA A 330 -8.42 -10.24 1.33
N VAL A 331 -8.30 -11.22 2.23
CA VAL A 331 -8.33 -12.64 1.90
C VAL A 331 -9.73 -13.08 1.44
N GLU A 332 -10.81 -12.58 2.05
CA GLU A 332 -12.18 -12.84 1.59
C GLU A 332 -12.46 -12.27 0.20
N GLN A 333 -11.88 -11.11 -0.14
CA GLN A 333 -11.87 -10.59 -1.51
C GLN A 333 -11.19 -11.55 -2.48
N ALA A 334 -9.99 -12.02 -2.14
CA ALA A 334 -9.25 -12.97 -2.97
C ALA A 334 -10.01 -14.29 -3.15
N ILE A 335 -10.60 -14.83 -2.07
CA ILE A 335 -11.44 -16.05 -2.11
C ILE A 335 -12.65 -15.85 -3.02
N ALA A 336 -13.35 -14.72 -2.87
CA ALA A 336 -14.54 -14.42 -3.68
C ALA A 336 -14.19 -14.36 -5.18
N GLU A 337 -13.05 -13.73 -5.52
CA GLU A 337 -12.60 -13.57 -6.89
C GLU A 337 -12.17 -14.90 -7.53
N GLU A 338 -11.40 -15.75 -6.83
CA GLU A 338 -11.05 -17.10 -7.31
C GLU A 338 -12.29 -17.97 -7.49
N LEU A 339 -13.23 -17.93 -6.53
CA LEU A 339 -14.49 -18.66 -6.67
C LEU A 339 -15.27 -18.17 -7.90
N ARG A 340 -15.28 -16.87 -8.20
CA ARG A 340 -15.95 -16.28 -9.39
C ARG A 340 -15.42 -16.91 -10.66
N GLU A 341 -14.11 -16.94 -10.82
CA GLU A 341 -13.47 -17.50 -12.00
C GLU A 341 -13.69 -19.02 -12.15
N GLN A 342 -13.62 -19.79 -11.05
CA GLN A 342 -13.94 -21.22 -11.08
C GLN A 342 -15.37 -21.49 -11.55
N ALA A 343 -16.35 -20.71 -11.06
CA ALA A 343 -17.72 -20.85 -11.52
C ALA A 343 -17.87 -20.49 -13.00
N ASP A 344 -17.16 -19.46 -13.49
CA ASP A 344 -17.16 -19.11 -14.91
C ASP A 344 -16.54 -20.21 -15.78
N GLU A 345 -15.48 -20.88 -15.31
CA GLU A 345 -14.87 -22.02 -15.99
C GLU A 345 -15.79 -23.25 -16.00
N ASP A 346 -16.40 -23.59 -14.86
CA ASP A 346 -17.37 -24.68 -14.74
C ASP A 346 -18.55 -24.45 -15.69
N MET A 347 -19.09 -23.23 -15.74
CA MET A 347 -20.18 -22.88 -16.66
C MET A 347 -19.74 -23.01 -18.13
N ARG A 348 -18.53 -22.56 -18.49
CA ARG A 348 -18.00 -22.74 -19.85
C ARG A 348 -17.82 -24.22 -20.21
N HIS A 349 -17.40 -25.05 -19.26
CA HIS A 349 -17.26 -26.49 -19.44
C HIS A 349 -18.62 -27.17 -19.63
N LEU A 350 -19.60 -26.85 -18.78
CA LEU A 350 -20.97 -27.35 -18.93
C LEU A 350 -21.57 -26.98 -20.29
N GLN A 351 -21.37 -25.74 -20.75
CA GLN A 351 -21.82 -25.29 -22.07
C GLN A 351 -21.11 -26.02 -23.23
N SER A 352 -19.86 -26.48 -23.05
CA SER A 352 -19.14 -27.23 -24.09
C SER A 352 -19.58 -28.69 -24.12
N GLU A 353 -19.74 -29.33 -22.96
CA GLU A 353 -20.26 -30.70 -22.85
C GLU A 353 -21.68 -30.81 -23.36
N PHE A 354 -22.53 -29.83 -23.03
CA PHE A 354 -23.89 -29.75 -23.53
C PHE A 354 -23.92 -29.71 -25.05
N ARG A 355 -23.12 -28.82 -25.68
CA ARG A 355 -23.02 -28.73 -27.14
C ARG A 355 -22.54 -30.04 -27.76
N ARG A 356 -21.62 -30.75 -27.12
CA ARG A 356 -21.15 -32.07 -27.56
C ARG A 356 -22.29 -33.10 -27.54
N GLN A 357 -23.01 -33.20 -26.42
CA GLN A 357 -24.14 -34.15 -26.29
C GLN A 357 -25.26 -33.84 -27.28
N MET A 358 -25.57 -32.57 -27.53
CA MET A 358 -26.54 -32.15 -28.53
C MET A 358 -26.09 -32.53 -29.96
N GLY A 359 -24.80 -32.39 -30.26
CA GLY A 359 -24.23 -32.85 -31.51
C GLY A 359 -24.32 -34.38 -31.68
N GLU A 360 -24.02 -35.14 -30.63
CA GLU A 360 -24.14 -36.60 -30.64
C GLU A 360 -25.58 -37.06 -30.87
N LYS A 361 -26.56 -36.41 -30.21
CA LYS A 361 -27.97 -36.68 -30.44
C LYS A 361 -28.45 -36.29 -31.83
N ALA A 362 -27.94 -35.21 -32.40
CA ALA A 362 -28.26 -34.84 -33.77
C ALA A 362 -27.79 -35.90 -34.77
N VAL A 363 -26.59 -36.46 -34.57
CA VAL A 363 -26.06 -37.57 -35.38
C VAL A 363 -26.90 -38.85 -35.19
N GLU A 364 -27.34 -39.14 -33.96
CA GLU A 364 -28.22 -40.27 -33.67
C GLU A 364 -29.58 -40.12 -34.36
N ILE A 365 -30.17 -38.92 -34.35
CA ILE A 365 -31.41 -38.62 -35.07
C ILE A 365 -31.21 -38.80 -36.58
N GLU A 366 -30.13 -38.27 -37.15
CA GLU A 366 -29.82 -38.39 -38.58
C GLU A 366 -29.64 -39.87 -39.00
N ALA A 367 -29.01 -40.69 -38.14
CA ALA A 367 -28.87 -42.12 -38.37
C ALA A 367 -30.22 -42.86 -38.33
N LEU A 368 -31.08 -42.53 -37.36
CA LEU A 368 -32.44 -43.08 -37.26
C LEU A 368 -33.30 -42.67 -38.46
N GLU A 369 -33.18 -41.43 -38.95
CA GLU A 369 -33.89 -40.94 -40.13
C GLU A 369 -33.46 -41.68 -41.42
N GLU A 370 -32.15 -41.93 -41.60
CA GLU A 370 -31.64 -42.72 -42.73
C GLU A 370 -32.06 -44.20 -42.64
N GLU A 371 -32.09 -44.80 -41.45
CA GLU A 371 -32.60 -46.17 -41.27
C GLU A 371 -34.10 -46.26 -41.58
N LEU A 372 -34.88 -45.25 -41.17
CA LEU A 372 -36.31 -45.13 -41.43
C LEU A 372 -36.60 -44.90 -42.92
N LYS A 373 -35.72 -44.18 -43.62
CA LYS A 373 -35.76 -44.00 -45.08
C LYS A 373 -35.43 -45.29 -45.83
N ALA A 374 -34.39 -46.01 -45.42
CA ALA A 374 -34.03 -47.30 -46.00
C ALA A 374 -35.15 -48.34 -45.85
N LEU A 375 -35.86 -48.36 -44.70
CA LEU A 375 -37.03 -49.20 -44.48
C LEU A 375 -38.22 -48.81 -45.38
N ARG A 376 -38.45 -47.52 -45.62
CA ARG A 376 -39.47 -47.02 -46.56
C ARG A 376 -39.20 -47.49 -47.99
N GLU A 377 -37.97 -47.31 -48.47
CA GLU A 377 -37.54 -47.72 -49.81
C GLU A 377 -37.52 -49.25 -49.97
N GLY A 378 -37.13 -49.99 -48.93
CA GLY A 378 -37.17 -51.44 -48.89
C GLY A 378 -38.59 -52.00 -48.99
N ARG A 379 -39.56 -51.38 -48.28
CA ARG A 379 -40.99 -51.74 -48.35
C ARG A 379 -41.57 -51.59 -49.76
N GLU A 380 -41.16 -50.58 -50.51
CA GLU A 380 -41.63 -50.37 -51.90
C GLU A 380 -41.09 -51.40 -52.89
N ASN A 381 -39.95 -52.04 -52.59
CA ASN A 381 -39.29 -53.02 -53.46
C ASN A 381 -39.55 -54.49 -53.11
N LEU A 382 -40.31 -54.77 -52.05
CA LEU A 382 -40.44 -56.10 -51.48
C LEU A 382 -41.84 -56.69 -51.69
N GLY A 383 -41.91 -57.75 -52.51
CA GLY A 383 -43.07 -58.65 -52.65
C GLY A 383 -43.27 -59.55 -51.41
N VAL A 384 -43.39 -58.93 -50.24
CA VAL A 384 -43.48 -59.59 -48.92
C VAL A 384 -44.94 -59.87 -48.56
N SER A 385 -45.18 -60.95 -47.82
CA SER A 385 -46.53 -61.34 -47.36
C SER A 385 -47.17 -60.26 -46.47
N PRO A 386 -48.51 -60.24 -46.33
CA PRO A 386 -49.23 -59.27 -45.51
C PRO A 386 -48.70 -59.16 -44.07
N ASP A 387 -48.33 -60.29 -43.47
CA ASP A 387 -47.77 -60.34 -42.10
C ASP A 387 -46.38 -59.68 -42.02
N GLY A 388 -45.55 -59.84 -43.05
CA GLY A 388 -44.24 -59.19 -43.13
C GLY A 388 -44.35 -57.69 -43.39
N GLN A 389 -45.36 -57.24 -44.15
CA GLN A 389 -45.65 -55.82 -44.34
C GLN A 389 -46.12 -55.15 -43.03
N GLN A 390 -46.89 -55.87 -42.21
CA GLN A 390 -47.37 -55.36 -40.93
C GLN A 390 -46.25 -55.26 -39.88
N ALA A 391 -45.34 -56.23 -39.82
CA ALA A 391 -44.17 -56.17 -38.94
C ALA A 391 -43.23 -55.00 -39.29
N VAL A 392 -43.02 -54.72 -40.58
CA VAL A 392 -42.23 -53.55 -41.03
C VAL A 392 -42.94 -52.24 -40.65
N LEU A 393 -44.27 -52.19 -40.75
CA LEU A 393 -45.05 -51.01 -40.36
C LEU A 393 -44.96 -50.71 -38.86
N GLU A 394 -45.03 -51.75 -38.02
CA GLU A 394 -44.93 -51.64 -36.56
C GLU A 394 -43.54 -51.15 -36.14
N GLU A 395 -42.48 -51.65 -36.75
CA GLU A 395 -41.11 -51.21 -36.45
C GLU A 395 -40.85 -49.78 -36.93
N MET A 396 -41.39 -49.38 -38.10
CA MET A 396 -41.32 -47.99 -38.57
C MET A 396 -42.03 -47.01 -37.62
N VAL A 397 -43.20 -47.37 -37.09
CA VAL A 397 -43.93 -46.55 -36.11
C VAL A 397 -43.12 -46.41 -34.83
N ARG A 398 -42.52 -47.50 -34.35
CA ARG A 398 -41.69 -47.51 -33.14
C ARG A 398 -40.45 -46.62 -33.28
N LEU A 399 -39.74 -46.70 -34.41
CA LEU A 399 -38.57 -45.85 -34.68
C LEU A 399 -38.97 -44.37 -34.84
N GLN A 400 -40.11 -44.09 -35.47
CA GLN A 400 -40.65 -42.73 -35.59
C GLN A 400 -40.97 -42.12 -34.21
N GLU A 401 -41.57 -42.90 -33.29
CA GLU A 401 -41.85 -42.46 -31.92
C GLU A 401 -40.57 -42.20 -31.12
N GLN A 402 -39.55 -43.05 -31.28
CA GLN A 402 -38.24 -42.87 -30.65
C GLN A 402 -37.51 -41.61 -31.14
N ALA A 403 -37.50 -41.36 -32.45
CA ALA A 403 -36.92 -40.15 -33.03
C ALA A 403 -37.64 -38.88 -32.53
N THR A 404 -38.98 -38.89 -32.52
CA THR A 404 -39.79 -37.74 -32.07
C THR A 404 -39.58 -37.42 -30.58
N GLU A 405 -39.47 -38.44 -29.72
CA GLU A 405 -39.18 -38.27 -28.29
C GLU A 405 -37.74 -37.78 -28.05
N ALA A 406 -36.77 -38.26 -28.84
CA ALA A 406 -35.39 -37.79 -28.80
C ALA A 406 -35.27 -36.31 -29.20
N GLU A 407 -35.95 -35.90 -30.28
CA GLU A 407 -36.04 -34.50 -30.73
C GLU A 407 -36.67 -33.60 -29.68
N ARG A 408 -37.78 -34.05 -29.06
CA ARG A 408 -38.47 -33.27 -28.02
C ARG A 408 -37.57 -33.03 -26.82
N ARG A 409 -36.88 -34.07 -26.33
CA ARG A 409 -35.93 -33.95 -25.21
C ARG A 409 -34.76 -33.05 -25.56
N SER A 410 -34.25 -33.16 -26.78
CA SER A 410 -33.18 -32.30 -27.33
C SER A 410 -33.61 -30.82 -27.35
N ALA A 411 -34.83 -30.52 -27.83
CA ALA A 411 -35.37 -29.17 -27.88
C ALA A 411 -35.63 -28.57 -26.48
N GLU A 412 -36.08 -29.38 -25.53
CA GLU A 412 -36.36 -28.94 -24.15
C GLU A 412 -35.07 -28.61 -23.39
N LEU A 413 -34.04 -29.44 -23.55
CA LEU A 413 -32.68 -29.19 -23.09
C LEU A 413 -32.07 -27.92 -23.72
N GLY A 414 -32.24 -27.73 -25.04
CA GLY A 414 -31.79 -26.52 -25.73
C GLY A 414 -32.42 -25.24 -25.20
N LYS A 415 -33.71 -25.26 -24.84
CA LYS A 415 -34.41 -24.11 -24.24
C LYS A 415 -33.89 -23.78 -22.84
N GLN A 416 -33.62 -24.80 -22.01
CA GLN A 416 -33.08 -24.60 -20.67
C GLN A 416 -31.68 -23.98 -20.70
N VAL A 417 -30.83 -24.39 -21.65
CA VAL A 417 -29.49 -23.83 -21.83
C VAL A 417 -29.53 -22.40 -22.34
N VAL A 418 -30.40 -22.08 -23.31
CA VAL A 418 -30.56 -20.69 -23.76
C VAL A 418 -31.08 -19.79 -22.64
N ALA A 419 -31.99 -20.28 -21.80
CA ALA A 419 -32.47 -19.53 -20.64
C ALA A 419 -31.35 -19.28 -19.61
N LEU A 420 -30.58 -20.31 -19.26
CA LEU A 420 -29.40 -20.20 -18.37
C LEU A 420 -28.32 -19.28 -18.96
N GLN A 421 -28.06 -19.36 -20.26
CA GLN A 421 -27.11 -18.51 -20.97
C GLN A 421 -27.53 -17.04 -20.87
N ASN A 422 -28.80 -16.74 -21.14
CA ASN A 422 -29.33 -15.37 -21.05
C ASN A 422 -29.25 -14.83 -19.62
N THR A 423 -29.51 -15.65 -18.59
CA THR A 423 -29.38 -15.23 -17.18
C THR A 423 -27.92 -14.94 -16.82
N VAL A 424 -26.98 -15.82 -17.19
CA VAL A 424 -25.56 -15.62 -16.91
C VAL A 424 -24.99 -14.43 -17.67
N ASP A 425 -25.38 -14.25 -18.94
CA ASP A 425 -24.93 -13.12 -19.74
C ASP A 425 -25.52 -11.79 -19.25
N ALA A 426 -26.76 -11.79 -18.72
CA ALA A 426 -27.35 -10.63 -18.05
C ALA A 426 -26.62 -10.29 -16.74
N GLU A 427 -26.37 -11.27 -15.86
CA GLU A 427 -25.60 -11.08 -14.62
C GLU A 427 -24.16 -10.60 -14.91
N ARG A 428 -23.54 -11.11 -15.97
CA ARG A 428 -22.21 -10.67 -16.41
C ARG A 428 -22.22 -9.24 -16.93
N GLN A 429 -23.23 -8.87 -17.71
CA GLN A 429 -23.35 -7.54 -18.24
C GLN A 429 -23.60 -6.53 -17.12
N GLU A 430 -24.47 -6.86 -16.16
CA GLU A 430 -24.73 -6.04 -14.98
C GLU A 430 -23.47 -5.89 -14.10
N ALA A 431 -22.77 -6.98 -13.79
CA ALA A 431 -21.52 -6.92 -13.03
C ALA A 431 -20.40 -6.18 -13.77
N ALA A 432 -20.32 -6.29 -15.10
CA ALA A 432 -19.35 -5.56 -15.91
C ALA A 432 -19.68 -4.07 -15.98
N GLU A 433 -20.97 -3.71 -16.09
CA GLU A 433 -21.43 -2.32 -16.06
C GLU A 433 -21.22 -1.69 -14.68
N GLU A 434 -21.53 -2.39 -13.59
CA GLU A 434 -21.24 -1.92 -12.22
C GLU A 434 -19.74 -1.74 -11.99
N ARG A 435 -18.93 -2.71 -12.43
CA ARG A 435 -17.47 -2.62 -12.36
C ARG A 435 -16.95 -1.44 -13.18
N SER A 436 -17.47 -1.22 -14.39
CA SER A 436 -17.09 -0.09 -15.24
C SER A 436 -17.49 1.24 -14.62
N ARG A 437 -18.72 1.37 -14.09
CA ARG A 437 -19.19 2.57 -13.40
C ARG A 437 -18.37 2.86 -12.13
N PHE A 438 -18.00 1.82 -11.39
CA PHE A 438 -17.13 1.95 -10.22
C PHE A 438 -15.70 2.35 -10.60
N GLU A 439 -15.12 1.71 -11.62
CA GLU A 439 -13.78 2.04 -12.12
C GLU A 439 -13.71 3.46 -12.70
N GLU A 440 -14.74 3.92 -13.43
CA GLU A 440 -14.85 5.29 -13.93
C GLU A 440 -15.04 6.30 -12.79
N SER A 441 -15.90 6.00 -11.82
CA SER A 441 -16.10 6.84 -10.64
C SER A 441 -14.81 6.95 -9.80
N MET A 442 -14.10 5.84 -9.61
CA MET A 442 -12.81 5.82 -8.93
C MET A 442 -11.75 6.60 -9.70
N ARG A 443 -11.60 6.40 -11.02
CA ARG A 443 -10.65 7.16 -11.84
C ARG A 443 -10.93 8.66 -11.83
N ALA A 444 -12.21 9.06 -11.94
CA ALA A 444 -12.59 10.47 -11.88
C ALA A 444 -12.27 11.10 -10.51
N SER A 445 -12.48 10.35 -9.44
CA SER A 445 -12.18 10.82 -8.08
C SER A 445 -10.67 10.84 -7.79
N GLU A 446 -9.91 9.84 -8.27
CA GLU A 446 -8.44 9.81 -8.23
C GLU A 446 -7.81 10.95 -9.02
N GLU A 447 -8.33 11.26 -10.20
CA GLU A 447 -7.86 12.38 -11.02
C GLU A 447 -8.18 13.73 -10.37
N THR A 448 -9.37 13.88 -9.79
CA THR A 448 -9.74 15.07 -9.01
C THR A 448 -8.82 15.25 -7.79
N ASN A 449 -8.55 14.18 -7.05
CA ASN A 449 -7.62 14.20 -5.92
C ASN A 449 -6.19 14.52 -6.34
N ARG A 450 -5.72 13.97 -7.47
CA ARG A 450 -4.38 14.27 -8.02
C ARG A 450 -4.27 15.75 -8.39
N GLN A 451 -5.24 16.29 -9.12
CA GLN A 451 -5.26 17.71 -9.50
C GLN A 451 -5.28 18.64 -8.27
N LEU A 452 -6.09 18.30 -7.27
CA LEU A 452 -6.19 19.09 -6.04
C LEU A 452 -4.92 19.02 -5.19
N ASN A 453 -4.26 17.86 -5.15
CA ASN A 453 -2.96 17.70 -4.48
C ASN A 453 -1.84 18.48 -5.19
N ASP A 454 -1.80 18.46 -6.53
CA ASP A 454 -0.85 19.26 -7.32
C ASP A 454 -1.07 20.77 -7.13
N GLU A 455 -2.31 21.20 -6.95
CA GLU A 455 -2.64 22.59 -6.58
C GLU A 455 -2.19 22.94 -5.16
N LEU A 456 -2.43 22.07 -4.19
CA LEU A 456 -1.98 22.28 -2.81
C LEU A 456 -0.46 22.32 -2.69
N GLN A 457 0.25 21.48 -3.46
CA GLN A 457 1.71 21.50 -3.50
C GLN A 457 2.24 22.82 -4.08
N ARG A 458 1.62 23.32 -5.16
CA ARG A 458 1.95 24.64 -5.73
C ARG A 458 1.68 25.78 -4.74
N ASP A 459 0.54 25.74 -4.06
CA ASP A 459 0.19 26.76 -3.06
C ASP A 459 1.18 26.75 -1.88
N ARG A 460 1.62 25.57 -1.42
CA ARG A 460 2.65 25.43 -0.36
C ARG A 460 4.00 25.99 -0.79
N GLU A 461 4.42 25.76 -2.04
CA GLU A 461 5.66 26.36 -2.57
C GLU A 461 5.56 27.89 -2.64
N ILE A 462 4.42 28.43 -3.07
CA ILE A 462 4.17 29.88 -3.09
C ILE A 462 4.19 30.45 -1.68
N LEU A 463 3.56 29.79 -0.70
CA LEU A 463 3.58 30.21 0.70
C LEU A 463 5.01 30.27 1.24
N SER A 464 5.80 29.23 1.03
CA SER A 464 7.21 29.18 1.45
C SER A 464 8.04 30.33 0.85
N GLN A 465 7.87 30.62 -0.44
CA GLN A 465 8.57 31.74 -1.09
C GLN A 465 8.14 33.11 -0.54
N LEU A 466 6.85 33.28 -0.23
CA LEU A 466 6.32 34.53 0.33
C LEU A 466 6.75 34.72 1.80
N GLU A 467 6.83 33.65 2.58
CA GLU A 467 7.35 33.66 3.95
C GLU A 467 8.84 34.03 3.98
N GLU A 468 9.66 33.38 3.13
CA GLU A 468 11.09 33.70 3.00
C GLU A 468 11.34 35.16 2.57
N ALA A 469 10.53 35.66 1.64
CA ALA A 469 10.59 37.06 1.21
C ALA A 469 10.19 38.05 2.31
N THR A 470 9.27 37.65 3.20
CA THR A 470 8.80 38.48 4.32
C THR A 470 9.80 38.50 5.47
N ASP A 471 10.32 37.34 5.86
CA ASP A 471 11.13 37.19 7.07
C ASP A 471 12.60 37.58 6.87
N HIS A 472 13.22 37.19 5.74
CA HIS A 472 14.68 37.22 5.68
C HIS A 472 15.27 38.47 5.01
N ARG A 473 14.58 39.07 4.01
CA ARG A 473 15.14 40.18 3.23
C ARG A 473 14.71 41.56 3.72
N SER A 474 13.43 41.73 4.04
CA SER A 474 12.90 43.06 4.38
C SER A 474 13.11 43.43 5.84
N ASN A 475 12.88 42.50 6.78
CA ASN A 475 13.04 42.78 8.22
C ASN A 475 14.52 42.95 8.59
N LEU A 476 15.39 42.04 8.15
CA LEU A 476 16.83 42.11 8.40
C LEU A 476 17.50 43.37 7.81
N ALA A 477 17.03 43.83 6.64
CA ALA A 477 17.52 45.06 6.04
C ALA A 477 17.10 46.30 6.84
N VAL A 478 15.86 46.35 7.31
CA VAL A 478 15.35 47.42 8.18
C VAL A 478 16.11 47.45 9.51
N ASP A 479 16.32 46.30 10.14
CA ASP A 479 17.04 46.20 11.42
C ASP A 479 18.49 46.72 11.30
N ARG A 480 19.21 46.31 10.24
CA ARG A 480 20.58 46.80 9.97
C ARG A 480 20.66 48.31 9.76
N MET A 481 19.70 48.88 9.01
CA MET A 481 19.63 50.34 8.78
C MET A 481 19.35 51.08 10.09
N GLN A 482 18.49 50.55 10.95
CA GLN A 482 18.20 51.14 12.26
C GLN A 482 19.38 51.03 13.23
N GLU A 483 20.10 49.90 13.23
CA GLU A 483 21.32 49.71 14.02
C GLU A 483 22.41 50.72 13.63
N ASP A 484 22.62 50.96 12.32
CA ASP A 484 23.63 51.91 11.85
C ASP A 484 23.30 53.37 12.25
N ILE A 485 22.03 53.77 12.21
CA ILE A 485 21.57 55.07 12.73
C ILE A 485 21.87 55.17 14.23
N GLN A 486 21.51 54.14 15.00
CA GLN A 486 21.74 54.12 16.44
C GLN A 486 23.23 54.13 16.81
N GLU A 487 24.07 53.44 16.07
CA GLU A 487 25.52 53.42 16.28
C GLU A 487 26.14 54.80 16.04
N LYS A 488 25.71 55.49 14.99
CA LYS A 488 26.12 56.87 14.71
C LYS A 488 25.68 57.84 15.80
N ASP A 489 24.44 57.75 16.29
CA ASP A 489 23.94 58.57 17.41
C ASP A 489 24.73 58.32 18.71
N ARG A 490 25.03 57.06 19.04
CA ARG A 490 25.89 56.70 20.18
C ARG A 490 27.29 57.30 20.04
N THR A 491 27.85 57.28 18.83
CA THR A 491 29.17 57.84 18.55
C THR A 491 29.18 59.36 18.70
N ILE A 492 28.15 60.06 18.23
CA ILE A 492 27.98 61.51 18.42
C ILE A 492 27.94 61.85 19.90
N LYS A 493 27.08 61.18 20.69
CA LYS A 493 26.97 61.38 22.14
C LYS A 493 28.30 61.17 22.88
N ALA A 494 29.06 60.14 22.48
CA ALA A 494 30.39 59.89 23.06
C ALA A 494 31.39 61.01 22.73
N LEU A 495 31.37 61.54 21.50
CA LEU A 495 32.21 62.66 21.10
C LEU A 495 31.82 63.97 21.81
N GLU A 496 30.51 64.22 21.99
CA GLU A 496 30.00 65.37 22.75
C GLU A 496 30.42 65.32 24.21
N ALA A 497 30.35 64.14 24.85
CA ALA A 497 30.83 63.94 26.21
C ALA A 497 32.35 64.21 26.32
N ALA A 498 33.14 63.71 25.36
CA ALA A 498 34.59 63.98 25.29
C ALA A 498 34.90 65.48 25.08
N LEU A 499 34.09 66.17 24.27
CA LEU A 499 34.20 67.61 24.05
C LEU A 499 33.86 68.40 25.31
N ALA A 500 32.82 68.00 26.06
CA ALA A 500 32.46 68.61 27.32
C ALA A 500 33.60 68.48 28.35
N SER A 501 34.13 67.26 28.53
CA SER A 501 35.30 67.02 29.40
C SER A 501 36.49 67.87 28.99
N SER A 502 36.83 67.90 27.70
CA SER A 502 37.97 68.68 27.20
C SER A 502 37.80 70.19 27.39
N ARG A 503 36.56 70.71 27.35
CA ARG A 503 36.26 72.13 27.64
C ARG A 503 36.44 72.45 29.12
N ASP A 504 36.02 71.56 30.01
CA ASP A 504 36.17 71.75 31.44
C ASP A 504 37.64 71.65 31.88
N ASP A 505 38.41 70.72 31.29
CA ASP A 505 39.86 70.66 31.45
C ASP A 505 40.55 71.95 30.97
N LEU A 506 40.11 72.50 29.83
CA LEU A 506 40.63 73.76 29.31
C LEU A 506 40.32 74.93 30.25
N LYS A 507 39.09 75.03 30.79
CA LYS A 507 38.73 76.06 31.78
C LYS A 507 39.59 75.95 33.05
N LEU A 508 39.78 74.72 33.54
CA LEU A 508 40.61 74.47 34.72
C LEU A 508 42.08 74.85 34.46
N LEU A 509 42.59 74.50 33.27
CA LEU A 509 43.92 74.89 32.82
C LEU A 509 44.04 76.40 32.74
N GLU A 510 43.08 77.11 32.15
CA GLU A 510 43.06 78.58 32.05
C GLU A 510 43.05 79.24 33.43
N ALA A 511 42.24 78.75 34.37
CA ALA A 511 42.21 79.23 35.75
C ALA A 511 43.55 79.03 36.47
N ARG A 512 44.15 77.83 36.36
CA ARG A 512 45.47 77.53 36.95
C ARG A 512 46.58 78.36 36.32
N VAL A 513 46.58 78.50 35.00
CA VAL A 513 47.52 79.34 34.26
C VAL A 513 47.37 80.80 34.65
N GLY A 514 46.14 81.31 34.82
CA GLY A 514 45.88 82.66 35.30
C GLY A 514 46.50 82.93 36.67
N ASN A 515 46.27 82.03 37.63
CA ASN A 515 46.87 82.10 38.96
C ASN A 515 48.41 82.05 38.90
N LEU A 516 48.97 81.13 38.12
CA LEU A 516 50.42 81.03 37.94
C LEU A 516 51.02 82.26 37.28
N MET A 517 50.34 82.85 36.30
CA MET A 517 50.79 84.06 35.60
C MET A 517 50.79 85.28 36.51
N ASN A 518 49.87 85.36 37.48
CA ASN A 518 49.86 86.40 38.51
C ASN A 518 51.06 86.24 39.45
N LEU A 519 51.30 85.03 39.97
CA LEU A 519 52.48 84.72 40.81
C LEU A 519 53.80 85.01 40.08
N VAL A 520 53.90 84.58 38.82
CA VAL A 520 55.07 84.80 37.97
C VAL A 520 55.24 86.27 37.61
N LYS A 521 54.17 87.08 37.57
CA LYS A 521 54.24 88.52 37.34
C LYS A 521 54.83 89.24 38.56
N GLU A 522 54.38 88.89 39.76
CA GLU A 522 54.91 89.42 41.03
C GLU A 522 56.41 89.09 41.20
N GLU A 523 56.79 87.83 40.98
CA GLU A 523 58.19 87.37 40.98
C GLU A 523 59.04 88.09 39.92
N ARG A 524 58.51 88.26 38.71
CA ARG A 524 59.19 88.96 37.61
C ARG A 524 59.39 90.44 37.89
N GLU A 525 58.37 91.14 38.39
CA GLU A 525 58.48 92.57 38.73
C GLU A 525 59.48 92.80 39.87
N GLY A 526 59.58 91.88 40.82
CA GLY A 526 60.63 91.87 41.84
C GLY A 526 62.03 91.59 41.27
N ALA A 527 62.16 90.64 40.35
CA ALA A 527 63.42 90.30 39.69
C ALA A 527 63.88 91.39 38.71
N GLU A 528 62.98 92.05 37.99
CA GLU A 528 63.32 93.14 37.05
C GLU A 528 63.85 94.38 37.79
N ARG A 529 63.30 94.71 38.98
CA ARG A 529 63.86 95.77 39.84
C ARG A 529 65.29 95.44 40.30
N LYS A 530 65.53 94.21 40.76
CA LYS A 530 66.86 93.75 41.21
C LYS A 530 67.86 93.56 40.06
N ALA A 531 67.40 93.22 38.86
CA ALA A 531 68.23 93.10 37.67
C ALA A 531 68.71 94.48 37.16
N ALA A 532 67.88 95.52 37.28
CA ALA A 532 68.25 96.91 36.96
C ALA A 532 69.36 97.46 37.88
N GLU A 533 69.50 96.89 39.08
CA GLU A 533 70.56 97.20 40.06
C GLU A 533 71.84 96.35 39.86
N GLY A 534 71.92 95.51 38.82
CA GLY A 534 73.14 94.75 38.47
C GLY A 534 73.19 93.30 38.97
N ASN A 535 72.11 92.74 39.51
CA ASN A 535 72.08 91.36 40.00
C ASN A 535 71.93 90.32 38.87
N VAL A 536 73.01 89.60 38.56
CA VAL A 536 73.08 88.58 37.48
C VAL A 536 72.08 87.43 37.67
N GLY A 537 71.81 87.01 38.92
CA GLY A 537 70.84 85.94 39.20
C GLY A 537 69.41 86.28 38.79
N SER A 538 69.06 87.57 38.82
CA SER A 538 67.72 88.06 38.44
C SER A 538 67.49 88.04 36.92
N VAL A 539 68.56 88.15 36.12
CA VAL A 539 68.49 88.04 34.65
C VAL A 539 68.11 86.61 34.21
N ILE A 540 68.62 85.59 34.92
CA ILE A 540 68.31 84.17 34.67
C ILE A 540 66.83 83.88 34.98
N VAL A 541 66.30 84.41 36.09
CA VAL A 541 64.89 84.27 36.47
C VAL A 541 63.97 84.87 35.40
N VAL A 542 64.29 86.07 34.89
CA VAL A 542 63.51 86.70 33.80
C VAL A 542 63.52 85.84 32.53
N ALA A 543 64.65 85.21 32.17
CA ALA A 543 64.75 84.30 31.03
C ALA A 543 63.96 82.99 31.23
N MET A 544 64.00 82.40 32.43
CA MET A 544 63.21 81.21 32.78
C MET A 544 61.70 81.50 32.73
N VAL A 545 61.27 82.64 33.27
CA VAL A 545 59.87 83.09 33.19
C VAL A 545 59.41 83.27 31.75
N ARG A 546 60.25 83.82 30.85
CA ARG A 546 59.94 83.92 29.42
C ARG A 546 59.77 82.55 28.77
N LYS A 547 60.67 81.59 29.05
CA LYS A 547 60.57 80.22 28.53
C LYS A 547 59.33 79.48 29.06
N PHE A 548 59.02 79.66 30.34
CA PHE A 548 57.84 79.09 30.98
C PHE A 548 56.53 79.62 30.38
N LYS A 549 56.45 80.93 30.07
CA LYS A 549 55.32 81.51 29.33
C LYS A 549 55.13 80.90 27.94
N VAL A 550 56.21 80.53 27.25
CA VAL A 550 56.12 79.88 25.93
C VAL A 550 55.54 78.47 26.06
N GLU A 551 55.98 77.68 27.04
CA GLU A 551 55.45 76.33 27.26
C GLU A 551 53.97 76.34 27.69
N ILE A 552 53.57 77.26 28.57
CA ILE A 552 52.14 77.46 28.91
C ILE A 552 51.29 77.73 27.67
N ARG A 553 51.78 78.58 26.75
CA ARG A 553 51.07 78.88 25.50
C ARG A 553 50.98 77.67 24.59
N LYS A 554 51.99 76.80 24.56
CA LYS A 554 51.96 75.55 23.78
C LYS A 554 50.93 74.57 24.33
N VAL A 555 50.90 74.35 25.66
CA VAL A 555 49.92 73.47 26.30
C VAL A 555 48.50 73.99 26.06
N ARG A 556 48.26 75.29 26.26
CA ARG A 556 46.97 75.93 25.98
C ARG A 556 46.54 75.74 24.51
N ARG A 557 47.42 76.06 23.55
CA ARG A 557 47.14 75.86 22.12
C ARG A 557 46.85 74.40 21.78
N SER A 558 47.57 73.46 22.41
CA SER A 558 47.32 72.04 22.23
C SER A 558 45.93 71.64 22.71
N SER A 559 45.49 72.12 23.86
CA SER A 559 44.14 71.87 24.40
C SER A 559 43.04 72.55 23.55
N GLU A 560 43.27 73.79 23.09
CA GLU A 560 42.37 74.50 22.15
C GLU A 560 42.26 73.74 20.81
N ASN A 561 43.36 73.17 20.33
CA ASN A 561 43.37 72.33 19.12
C ASN A 561 42.56 71.04 19.34
N THR A 562 42.68 70.37 20.48
CA THR A 562 41.87 69.18 20.80
C THR A 562 40.38 69.49 20.78
N VAL A 563 39.96 70.61 21.40
CA VAL A 563 38.56 71.07 21.36
C VAL A 563 38.10 71.36 19.94
N THR A 564 38.95 71.97 19.11
CA THR A 564 38.65 72.26 17.70
C THR A 564 38.52 71.00 16.86
N VAL A 565 39.41 70.03 17.04
CA VAL A 565 39.36 68.72 16.37
C VAL A 565 38.12 67.94 16.76
N LEU A 566 37.76 67.91 18.04
CA LEU A 566 36.54 67.23 18.52
C LEU A 566 35.27 67.88 17.95
N ARG A 567 35.19 69.22 17.91
CA ARG A 567 34.07 69.92 17.26
C ARG A 567 33.97 69.57 15.78
N SER A 568 35.09 69.57 15.06
CA SER A 568 35.10 69.19 13.64
C SER A 568 34.68 67.74 13.41
N LYS A 569 35.09 66.81 14.29
CA LYS A 569 34.65 65.41 14.24
C LYS A 569 33.16 65.26 14.51
N ILE A 570 32.62 65.95 15.51
CA ILE A 570 31.18 65.96 15.81
C ILE A 570 30.41 66.47 14.60
N GLN A 571 30.78 67.61 14.03
CA GLN A 571 30.10 68.18 12.87
C GLN A 571 30.10 67.24 11.65
N LYS A 572 31.21 66.54 11.39
CA LYS A 572 31.29 65.53 10.32
C LYS A 572 30.40 64.32 10.61
N MET A 573 30.34 63.86 11.86
CA MET A 573 29.50 62.74 12.26
C MET A 573 28.01 63.10 12.25
N GLU A 574 27.63 64.31 12.69
CA GLU A 574 26.27 64.82 12.61
C GLU A 574 25.79 64.90 11.16
N ALA A 575 26.63 65.39 10.25
CA ALA A 575 26.33 65.40 8.82
C ALA A 575 26.13 63.99 8.25
N ALA A 576 27.03 63.05 8.58
CA ALA A 576 26.92 61.66 8.16
C ALA A 576 25.69 60.93 8.76
N HIS A 577 25.32 61.27 10.00
CA HIS A 577 24.11 60.76 10.64
C HIS A 577 22.85 61.32 9.97
N ALA A 578 22.79 62.62 9.68
CA ALA A 578 21.67 63.24 8.98
C ALA A 578 21.47 62.64 7.58
N GLU A 579 22.56 62.44 6.83
CA GLU A 579 22.53 61.81 5.51
C GLU A 579 22.05 60.35 5.58
N ALA A 580 22.49 59.58 6.58
CA ALA A 580 22.05 58.21 6.80
C ALA A 580 20.55 58.14 7.16
N VAL A 581 20.07 59.02 8.04
CA VAL A 581 18.65 59.10 8.41
C VAL A 581 17.79 59.42 7.19
N GLU A 582 18.14 60.45 6.43
CA GLU A 582 17.38 60.85 5.24
C GLU A 582 17.36 59.74 4.17
N SER A 583 18.49 59.06 3.95
CA SER A 583 18.61 57.97 2.97
C SER A 583 17.85 56.71 3.41
N TYR A 584 17.93 56.34 4.68
CA TYR A 584 17.35 55.09 5.18
C TYR A 584 15.87 55.19 5.50
N GLU A 585 15.35 56.34 5.94
CA GLU A 585 13.91 56.50 6.20
C GLU A 585 13.04 56.24 4.95
N GLY A 586 13.50 56.73 3.79
CA GLY A 586 12.84 56.45 2.51
C GLY A 586 12.85 54.96 2.14
N GLN A 587 13.99 54.30 2.33
CA GLN A 587 14.16 52.86 2.03
C GLN A 587 13.36 51.98 2.98
N ILE A 588 13.37 52.29 4.28
CA ILE A 588 12.59 51.59 5.31
C ILE A 588 11.10 51.72 5.02
N THR A 589 10.63 52.90 4.60
CA THR A 589 9.23 53.13 4.24
C THR A 589 8.82 52.30 3.02
N ALA A 590 9.67 52.25 1.98
CA ALA A 590 9.44 51.42 0.80
C ALA A 590 9.41 49.92 1.12
N LEU A 591 10.37 49.42 1.91
CA LEU A 591 10.44 48.02 2.32
C LEU A 591 9.25 47.61 3.21
N LYS A 592 8.79 48.49 4.11
CA LYS A 592 7.58 48.26 4.91
C LYS A 592 6.32 48.18 4.04
N ALA A 593 6.20 49.04 3.03
CA ALA A 593 5.09 49.01 2.08
C ALA A 593 5.11 47.74 1.22
N GLU A 594 6.28 47.27 0.79
CA GLU A 594 6.46 46.02 0.06
C GLU A 594 6.14 44.80 0.93
N SER A 595 6.65 44.75 2.16
CA SER A 595 6.33 43.71 3.16
C SER A 595 4.82 43.62 3.44
N SER A 596 4.12 44.77 3.49
CA SER A 596 2.66 44.81 3.65
C SER A 596 1.92 44.20 2.46
N LYS A 597 2.36 44.48 1.22
CA LYS A 597 1.79 43.88 0.00
C LYS A 597 2.03 42.37 -0.06
N ILE A 598 3.23 41.92 0.33
CA ILE A 598 3.57 40.49 0.40
C ILE A 598 2.71 39.78 1.45
N ARG A 599 2.53 40.36 2.65
CA ARG A 599 1.63 39.84 3.70
C ARG A 599 0.17 39.75 3.26
N ALA A 600 -0.32 40.75 2.53
CA ALA A 600 -1.68 40.69 1.97
C ALA A 600 -1.83 39.54 0.96
N ARG A 601 -0.80 39.30 0.14
CA ARG A 601 -0.77 38.17 -0.81
C ARG A 601 -0.68 36.83 -0.07
N LEU A 602 0.16 36.73 0.96
CA LEU A 602 0.30 35.56 1.82
C LEU A 602 -1.06 35.15 2.42
N ASN A 603 -1.78 36.09 3.05
CA ASN A 603 -3.09 35.84 3.64
C ASN A 603 -4.12 35.36 2.61
N LYS A 604 -4.09 35.92 1.39
CA LYS A 604 -4.98 35.51 0.30
C LYS A 604 -4.70 34.09 -0.18
N VAL A 605 -3.42 33.71 -0.31
CA VAL A 605 -3.03 32.35 -0.67
C VAL A 605 -3.42 31.37 0.44
N ARG A 606 -3.15 31.70 1.72
CA ARG A 606 -3.51 30.88 2.88
C ARG A 606 -5.00 30.55 2.94
N ALA A 607 -5.87 31.56 2.80
CA ALA A 607 -7.32 31.36 2.79
C ALA A 607 -7.78 30.50 1.60
N SER A 608 -7.13 30.63 0.43
CA SER A 608 -7.39 29.77 -0.72
C SER A 608 -6.94 28.33 -0.48
N THR A 609 -5.81 28.12 0.18
CA THR A 609 -5.27 26.79 0.52
C THR A 609 -6.19 26.08 1.50
N GLU A 610 -6.61 26.75 2.58
CA GLU A 610 -7.57 26.22 3.57
C GLU A 610 -8.89 25.78 2.91
N ALA A 611 -9.41 26.59 1.98
CA ALA A 611 -10.63 26.24 1.24
C ALA A 611 -10.46 25.06 0.26
N LYS A 612 -9.24 24.83 -0.24
CA LYS A 612 -8.92 23.64 -1.06
C LYS A 612 -8.75 22.40 -0.19
N GLU A 613 -8.10 22.50 0.97
CA GLU A 613 -7.98 21.41 1.95
C GLU A 613 -9.37 20.95 2.44
N GLY A 614 -10.28 21.89 2.72
CA GLY A 614 -11.66 21.53 3.07
C GLY A 614 -12.40 20.76 1.98
N ARG A 615 -12.20 21.13 0.70
CA ARG A 615 -12.78 20.39 -0.44
C ARG A 615 -12.15 19.02 -0.65
N PHE A 616 -10.83 18.91 -0.45
CA PHE A 616 -10.11 17.64 -0.50
C PHE A 616 -10.66 16.67 0.54
N ASN A 617 -10.82 17.12 1.78
CA ASN A 617 -11.39 16.31 2.86
C ASN A 617 -12.83 15.85 2.55
N HIS A 618 -13.66 16.74 2.00
CA HIS A 618 -15.02 16.37 1.61
C HIS A 618 -15.05 15.29 0.50
N LEU A 619 -14.14 15.36 -0.48
CA LEU A 619 -14.00 14.34 -1.53
C LEU A 619 -13.55 12.98 -0.97
N VAL A 620 -12.66 12.99 0.02
CA VAL A 620 -12.24 11.79 0.75
C VAL A 620 -13.43 11.16 1.49
N ASP A 621 -14.24 11.96 2.19
CA ASP A 621 -15.43 11.46 2.90
C ASP A 621 -16.47 10.87 1.92
N GLN A 622 -16.66 11.49 0.74
CA GLN A 622 -17.54 10.94 -0.31
C GLN A 622 -17.04 9.58 -0.84
N LEU A 623 -15.72 9.44 -1.02
CA LEU A 623 -15.11 8.17 -1.41
C LEU A 623 -15.34 7.07 -0.36
N GLU A 624 -15.32 7.40 0.94
CA GLU A 624 -15.65 6.45 2.01
C GLU A 624 -17.10 5.97 1.92
N ILE A 625 -18.06 6.87 1.67
CA ILE A 625 -19.47 6.52 1.48
C ILE A 625 -19.64 5.60 0.26
N HIS A 626 -18.96 5.90 -0.84
CA HIS A 626 -19.01 5.05 -2.04
C HIS A 626 -18.40 3.66 -1.80
N ARG A 627 -17.30 3.57 -1.03
CA ARG A 627 -16.69 2.29 -0.64
C ARG A 627 -17.59 1.46 0.28
N ALA A 628 -18.25 2.10 1.25
CA ALA A 628 -19.20 1.43 2.14
C ALA A 628 -20.39 0.85 1.37
N LYS A 629 -20.97 1.62 0.45
CA LYS A 629 -22.05 1.14 -0.43
C LYS A 629 -21.61 0.00 -1.35
N ALA A 630 -20.38 0.05 -1.85
CA ALA A 630 -19.82 -1.05 -2.64
C ALA A 630 -19.58 -2.33 -1.82
N ALA A 631 -19.30 -2.20 -0.51
CA ALA A 631 -19.18 -3.33 0.40
C ALA A 631 -20.54 -3.98 0.69
N GLU A 632 -21.59 -3.18 0.91
CA GLU A 632 -22.97 -3.67 1.10
C GLU A 632 -23.49 -4.42 -0.13
N ALA A 633 -23.39 -3.83 -1.32
CA ALA A 633 -23.79 -4.49 -2.58
C ALA A 633 -23.03 -5.81 -2.81
N ARG A 634 -21.80 -5.91 -2.30
CA ARG A 634 -20.97 -7.11 -2.42
C ARG A 634 -21.42 -8.23 -1.49
N GLU A 635 -21.85 -7.91 -0.27
CA GLU A 635 -22.45 -8.89 0.67
C GLU A 635 -23.73 -9.48 0.05
N GLU A 636 -24.60 -8.63 -0.49
CA GLU A 636 -25.86 -9.03 -1.12
C GLU A 636 -25.61 -9.95 -2.34
N PHE A 637 -24.67 -9.58 -3.20
CA PHE A 637 -24.24 -10.41 -4.32
C PHE A 637 -23.64 -11.76 -3.88
N LEU A 638 -22.87 -11.81 -2.79
CA LEU A 638 -22.28 -13.05 -2.28
C LEU A 638 -23.36 -13.99 -1.71
N GLU A 639 -24.40 -13.47 -1.06
CA GLU A 639 -25.55 -14.26 -0.63
C GLU A 639 -26.33 -14.85 -1.80
N GLU A 640 -26.62 -14.02 -2.82
CA GLU A 640 -27.32 -14.46 -4.03
C GLU A 640 -26.53 -15.56 -4.75
N ARG A 641 -25.21 -15.41 -4.80
CA ARG A 641 -24.31 -16.41 -5.38
C ARG A 641 -24.27 -17.73 -4.59
N ARG A 642 -24.36 -17.69 -3.26
CA ARG A 642 -24.50 -18.90 -2.43
C ARG A 642 -25.81 -19.63 -2.78
N ARG A 643 -26.90 -18.90 -3.01
CA ARG A 643 -28.18 -19.47 -3.46
C ARG A 643 -28.07 -20.10 -4.85
N ASN A 644 -27.43 -19.44 -5.81
CA ASN A 644 -27.21 -19.99 -7.16
C ASN A 644 -26.34 -21.26 -7.15
N LYS A 645 -25.30 -21.31 -6.31
CA LYS A 645 -24.46 -22.53 -6.16
C LYS A 645 -25.24 -23.73 -5.61
N GLU A 646 -26.15 -23.49 -4.66
CA GLU A 646 -27.07 -24.50 -4.13
C GLU A 646 -28.07 -24.97 -5.21
N LEU A 647 -28.58 -24.04 -6.02
CA LEU A 647 -29.47 -24.36 -7.15
C LEU A 647 -28.77 -25.25 -8.20
N ASN A 648 -27.53 -24.91 -8.58
CA ASN A 648 -26.74 -25.68 -9.54
C ASN A 648 -26.42 -27.09 -9.03
N ARG A 649 -26.15 -27.26 -7.73
CA ARG A 649 -25.98 -28.59 -7.13
C ARG A 649 -27.24 -29.44 -7.23
N ARG A 650 -28.42 -28.84 -7.03
CA ARG A 650 -29.71 -29.53 -7.17
C ARG A 650 -29.98 -29.90 -8.62
N LEU A 651 -29.65 -29.02 -9.57
CA LEU A 651 -29.78 -29.28 -11.00
C LEU A 651 -28.91 -30.47 -11.45
N ALA A 652 -27.63 -30.47 -11.06
CA ALA A 652 -26.70 -31.57 -11.35
C ALA A 652 -27.16 -32.90 -10.74
N ALA A 653 -27.75 -32.88 -9.54
CA ALA A 653 -28.33 -34.08 -8.94
C ALA A 653 -29.54 -34.61 -9.73
N MET A 654 -30.41 -33.71 -10.21
CA MET A 654 -31.55 -34.06 -11.06
C MET A 654 -31.11 -34.63 -12.42
N GLU A 655 -30.07 -34.06 -13.05
CA GLU A 655 -29.50 -34.57 -14.29
C GLU A 655 -28.89 -35.96 -14.11
N GLN A 656 -28.13 -36.16 -13.03
CA GLN A 656 -27.53 -37.46 -12.73
C GLN A 656 -28.60 -38.54 -12.49
N GLU A 657 -29.72 -38.16 -11.86
CA GLU A 657 -30.87 -39.04 -11.70
C GLU A 657 -31.60 -39.31 -13.02
N ALA A 658 -31.73 -38.31 -13.89
CA ALA A 658 -32.30 -38.47 -15.23
C ALA A 658 -31.45 -39.41 -16.10
N SER A 659 -30.12 -39.26 -16.10
CA SER A 659 -29.19 -40.16 -16.79
C SER A 659 -29.27 -41.59 -16.24
N ARG A 660 -29.39 -41.76 -14.91
CA ARG A 660 -29.61 -43.08 -14.32
C ARG A 660 -30.92 -43.71 -14.81
N ARG A 661 -32.02 -42.95 -14.83
CA ARG A 661 -33.32 -43.44 -15.31
C ARG A 661 -33.29 -43.81 -16.80
N MET A 662 -32.56 -43.05 -17.62
CA MET A 662 -32.35 -43.38 -19.04
C MET A 662 -31.55 -44.68 -19.21
N ALA A 663 -30.46 -44.87 -18.48
CA ALA A 663 -29.68 -46.10 -18.52
C ALA A 663 -30.51 -47.33 -18.08
N THR A 664 -31.37 -47.18 -17.08
CA THR A 664 -32.30 -48.24 -16.64
C THR A 664 -33.35 -48.54 -17.70
N ALA A 665 -33.88 -47.53 -18.38
CA ALA A 665 -34.82 -47.71 -19.48
C ALA A 665 -34.18 -48.41 -20.69
N GLU A 666 -32.92 -48.10 -20.99
CA GLU A 666 -32.14 -48.74 -22.06
C GLU A 666 -31.86 -50.22 -21.76
N LEU A 667 -31.52 -50.55 -20.52
CA LEU A 667 -31.42 -51.94 -20.03
C LEU A 667 -32.76 -52.68 -20.10
N GLY A 668 -33.86 -52.00 -19.76
CA GLY A 668 -35.21 -52.53 -19.90
C GLY A 668 -35.60 -52.81 -21.36
N SER A 669 -35.21 -51.92 -22.28
CA SER A 669 -35.41 -52.09 -23.72
C SER A 669 -34.64 -53.29 -24.27
N LYS A 670 -33.35 -53.42 -23.91
CA LYS A 670 -32.52 -54.58 -24.30
C LYS A 670 -33.07 -55.90 -23.73
N ALA A 671 -33.58 -55.89 -22.50
CA ALA A 671 -34.22 -57.07 -21.90
C ALA A 671 -35.54 -57.43 -22.60
N LEU A 672 -36.33 -56.43 -23.01
CA LEU A 672 -37.57 -56.62 -23.77
C LEU A 672 -37.28 -57.18 -25.18
N GLU A 673 -36.27 -56.66 -25.87
CA GLU A 673 -35.81 -57.19 -27.17
C GLU A 673 -35.36 -58.65 -27.07
N GLN A 674 -34.62 -58.99 -26.01
CA GLN A 674 -34.17 -60.36 -25.77
C GLN A 674 -35.36 -61.29 -25.48
N ARG A 675 -36.37 -60.81 -24.76
CA ARG A 675 -37.62 -61.54 -24.48
C ARG A 675 -38.49 -61.71 -25.73
N LEU A 676 -38.56 -60.68 -26.58
CA LEU A 676 -39.28 -60.72 -27.87
C LEU A 676 -38.60 -61.67 -28.86
N ARG A 677 -37.25 -61.74 -28.89
CA ARG A 677 -36.53 -62.77 -29.65
C ARG A 677 -36.83 -64.17 -29.16
N GLN A 678 -36.81 -64.41 -27.84
CA GLN A 678 -37.18 -65.70 -27.25
C GLN A 678 -38.64 -66.08 -27.52
N LEU A 679 -39.55 -65.11 -27.55
CA LEU A 679 -40.96 -65.32 -27.91
C LEU A 679 -41.14 -65.59 -29.41
N GLY A 680 -40.36 -64.94 -30.27
CA GLY A 680 -40.30 -65.23 -31.71
C GLY A 680 -39.79 -66.64 -32.00
N GLU A 681 -38.77 -67.08 -31.27
CA GLU A 681 -38.27 -68.47 -31.32
C GLU A 681 -39.30 -69.48 -30.79
N ARG A 682 -40.07 -69.13 -29.75
CA ARG A 682 -41.21 -69.94 -29.28
C ARG A 682 -42.39 -69.97 -30.26
N ARG A 683 -42.64 -68.87 -30.98
CA ARG A 683 -43.69 -68.76 -32.02
C ARG A 683 -43.40 -69.68 -33.21
N ALA A 684 -42.13 -69.96 -33.50
CA ALA A 684 -41.74 -70.98 -34.48
C ALA A 684 -42.05 -72.43 -34.05
N SER A 685 -42.45 -72.65 -32.78
CA SER A 685 -42.68 -73.99 -32.20
C SER A 685 -44.13 -74.32 -31.84
N LEU A 686 -45.09 -73.39 -31.97
CA LEU A 686 -46.49 -73.61 -31.56
C LEU A 686 -47.48 -73.16 -32.64
N ALA A 687 -48.16 -74.15 -33.24
CA ALA A 687 -49.23 -73.97 -34.21
C ALA A 687 -50.60 -73.85 -33.51
N SER A 688 -50.90 -72.69 -32.92
CA SER A 688 -52.29 -72.18 -32.82
C SER A 688 -52.26 -70.73 -32.32
N ALA A 689 -52.69 -69.80 -33.18
CA ALA A 689 -52.51 -68.36 -33.02
C ALA A 689 -53.61 -67.63 -32.22
N GLU A 690 -54.64 -68.34 -31.72
CA GLU A 690 -55.85 -67.67 -31.21
C GLU A 690 -55.81 -67.32 -29.71
N SER A 691 -55.10 -68.08 -28.87
CA SER A 691 -55.08 -67.86 -27.41
C SER A 691 -54.12 -66.76 -26.94
N LEU A 692 -53.15 -66.34 -27.77
CA LEU A 692 -52.11 -65.36 -27.40
C LEU A 692 -52.44 -63.93 -27.85
N ALA A 693 -53.33 -63.77 -28.84
CA ALA A 693 -53.78 -62.46 -29.30
C ALA A 693 -54.69 -61.78 -28.26
N GLU A 694 -55.60 -62.54 -27.62
CA GLU A 694 -56.52 -61.99 -26.61
C GLU A 694 -55.83 -61.48 -25.34
N GLU A 695 -54.73 -62.11 -24.91
CA GLU A 695 -54.00 -61.72 -23.69
C GLU A 695 -53.09 -60.50 -23.92
N VAL A 696 -52.60 -60.31 -25.16
CA VAL A 696 -51.78 -59.16 -25.57
C VAL A 696 -52.66 -57.92 -25.81
N GLU A 697 -53.86 -58.08 -26.38
CA GLU A 697 -54.81 -56.98 -26.60
C GLU A 697 -55.34 -56.42 -25.25
N ASP A 698 -55.60 -57.26 -24.26
CA ASP A 698 -56.08 -56.85 -22.92
C ASP A 698 -55.03 -56.06 -22.11
N LEU A 699 -53.74 -56.41 -22.26
CA LEU A 699 -52.63 -55.66 -21.64
C LEU A 699 -52.35 -54.33 -22.35
N ARG A 700 -52.51 -54.29 -23.69
CA ARG A 700 -52.35 -53.06 -24.49
C ARG A 700 -53.45 -52.04 -24.16
N LEU A 701 -54.69 -52.49 -23.95
CA LEU A 701 -55.82 -51.63 -23.61
C LEU A 701 -55.69 -51.00 -22.21
N LYS A 702 -55.18 -51.75 -21.22
CA LYS A 702 -54.92 -51.25 -19.85
C LYS A 702 -53.81 -50.21 -19.82
N TYR A 703 -52.80 -50.30 -20.69
CA TYR A 703 -51.70 -49.35 -20.77
C TYR A 703 -52.08 -48.04 -21.49
N VAL A 704 -52.89 -48.12 -22.55
CA VAL A 704 -53.41 -46.95 -23.29
C VAL A 704 -54.41 -46.13 -22.45
N ILE A 705 -55.21 -46.79 -21.60
CA ILE A 705 -56.16 -46.10 -20.70
C ILE A 705 -55.42 -45.37 -19.56
N ALA A 706 -54.33 -45.94 -19.03
CA ALA A 706 -53.48 -45.28 -18.04
C ALA A 706 -52.71 -44.07 -18.61
N ALA A 707 -52.27 -44.16 -19.88
CA ALA A 707 -51.60 -43.05 -20.58
C ALA A 707 -52.56 -41.91 -20.96
N ARG A 708 -53.84 -42.20 -21.24
CA ARG A 708 -54.87 -41.19 -21.57
C ARG A 708 -55.47 -40.45 -20.38
N THR A 709 -55.33 -40.95 -19.15
CA THR A 709 -55.86 -40.29 -17.93
C THR A 709 -54.85 -39.35 -17.25
N LEU A 710 -53.58 -39.34 -17.70
CA LEU A 710 -52.53 -38.46 -17.18
C LEU A 710 -52.16 -37.29 -18.11
N ILE A 711 -52.76 -37.22 -19.29
CA ILE A 711 -52.45 -36.21 -20.31
C ILE A 711 -53.75 -35.47 -20.69
N VAL A 712 -53.80 -34.19 -20.27
CA VAL A 712 -54.83 -33.15 -20.48
C VAL A 712 -55.96 -33.14 -19.42
N PRO A 713 -56.02 -32.12 -18.50
CA PRO A 713 -55.86 -30.70 -18.82
C PRO A 713 -54.98 -29.89 -17.84
N ARG A 714 -53.90 -29.27 -18.35
CA ARG A 714 -53.35 -28.03 -17.75
C ARG A 714 -52.54 -27.20 -18.75
N VAL A 715 -53.08 -27.03 -19.97
CA VAL A 715 -52.56 -26.13 -21.02
C VAL A 715 -53.47 -24.90 -21.21
N LEU A 716 -54.30 -24.56 -20.23
CA LEU A 716 -55.25 -23.45 -20.32
C LEU A 716 -55.21 -22.53 -19.07
N VAL A 717 -54.04 -22.01 -18.68
CA VAL A 717 -53.94 -20.81 -17.78
C VAL A 717 -52.64 -19.99 -18.00
N VAL A 718 -52.02 -19.95 -19.19
CA VAL A 718 -50.82 -19.08 -19.39
C VAL A 718 -51.00 -18.10 -20.56
N LYS A 719 -52.23 -17.90 -21.04
CA LYS A 719 -52.53 -16.86 -22.04
C LYS A 719 -53.14 -15.57 -21.49
N ASP A 720 -53.48 -15.53 -20.19
CA ASP A 720 -54.03 -14.33 -19.51
C ASP A 720 -53.13 -13.78 -18.39
N LEU A 721 -51.85 -14.14 -18.37
CA LEU A 721 -50.85 -13.59 -17.43
C LEU A 721 -49.67 -12.87 -18.15
N LEU A 722 -49.86 -12.55 -19.43
CA LEU A 722 -48.91 -11.80 -20.26
C LEU A 722 -49.55 -10.52 -20.87
N ILE A 723 -50.42 -9.88 -20.08
CA ILE A 723 -50.70 -8.43 -20.05
C ILE A 723 -50.51 -8.05 -18.58
#